data_AF-A0A9Q5HUH3-F1
#
_entry.id   AF-A0A9Q5HUH3-F1
#
_cell.length_a   1.000
_cell.length_b   1.000
_cell.length_c   1.000
_cell.angle_alpha   90.00
_cell.angle_beta   90.00
_cell.angle_gamma   90.00
#
_symmetry.space_group_name_H-M   'P 1'
#
loop_
_entity.id
_entity.type
_entity.pdbx_description
1 polymer ?
#
loop_
_entity_poly.entity_id
_entity_poly.type
_entity_poly.pdbx_seq_one_letter_code
_entity_poly.pdbx_strand_id
1 'polypeptide(L)'
;MTNSSGPLQTRATSQYNGGDVAFIILAGALVFLMVPGLAFLYSGLARRKSALSLIWAVSASNAVVIFHWFFWGYSLAFSPSATNGFIGNLNRFGLRNTLSAPSPGSPLIPDLLYSFYQMEFACVTVAILMGGVAERGRVFPTMIFVFLWMTLVYCPLACWPWNINGWAFKWGVLDYAGGGPVEIGSGVGGLAFSWILGRRKEKELLNFRPHNVSMVALGTFLLWFGWLGFNAGSAFGANLRAVLAAWNSMIAAALAGIVWCLLDWRIERKFTMVGFCSGTIAGLVAATPASGFIEPWASLVMGIVAGAACNFATKLKFLLRIDDALDLFAEHAIGGIIGLLFNAFFAKTSLIALDDVNTSIPGGWLDHNWKQLYIQFAYICAACGYTFVVTALLAKAVDMIPGLHLRASEEAEHRGMDDDQIGEFASDYIEVRRDFDDWTPPAAVEKKWALLANGQTTMPVAAGDRHGFAETGEHQVRRVGSGTQPAVGQNGYENHVSSFFLPDSSLQDLAFSLASLQWIFAMPLPYDLCARVQNAFRGRHPRVCVDHTKQNLGVLSILLRAGFISNVTRGTPAGPSPEDFLAETNEARRRIWADLKYRDDRPVLTDMELISRPSKRIFLDIDEIRRICSGRRAQQMKPLGMGEIAVVHTANKEHEWLEAREALRLGLDGEAVCRAR
;
A
#
# COMPACT_ATOMS: atom_id res chain seq x y z
N MET A 1 33.20 -23.35 -49.53
CA MET A 1 33.32 -24.29 -48.39
C MET A 1 34.76 -24.28 -47.93
N THR A 2 35.06 -23.77 -46.74
CA THR A 2 35.61 -24.54 -45.60
C THR A 2 36.00 -23.61 -44.44
N ASN A 3 35.42 -23.93 -43.29
CA ASN A 3 35.83 -23.62 -41.91
C ASN A 3 35.54 -22.22 -41.34
N SER A 4 34.23 -22.00 -41.19
CA SER A 4 33.62 -21.49 -39.96
C SER A 4 34.10 -22.25 -38.71
N SER A 5 35.12 -21.70 -38.03
CA SER A 5 35.34 -21.93 -36.61
C SER A 5 35.45 -20.57 -35.95
N GLY A 6 34.30 -20.01 -35.56
CA GLY A 6 34.30 -18.91 -34.59
C GLY A 6 35.03 -19.35 -33.32
N PRO A 7 35.61 -18.42 -32.54
CA PRO A 7 36.33 -18.80 -31.33
C PRO A 7 35.34 -19.44 -30.35
N LEU A 8 35.35 -20.77 -30.29
CA LEU A 8 34.72 -21.56 -29.25
C LEU A 8 35.33 -21.08 -27.92
N GLN A 9 34.47 -20.63 -27.02
CA GLN A 9 34.79 -20.10 -25.70
C GLN A 9 35.79 -21.00 -24.98
N THR A 10 37.05 -20.57 -24.99
CA THR A 10 37.96 -20.89 -23.89
C THR A 10 37.30 -20.34 -22.63
N ARG A 11 37.21 -21.14 -21.57
CA ARG A 11 36.69 -20.73 -20.26
C ARG A 11 37.35 -19.39 -19.92
N ALA A 12 36.60 -18.29 -19.97
CA ALA A 12 37.09 -16.92 -19.79
C ALA A 12 37.42 -16.65 -18.30
N THR A 13 38.14 -17.56 -17.66
CA THR A 13 38.44 -17.56 -16.22
C THR A 13 39.70 -16.78 -15.87
N SER A 14 40.26 -15.95 -16.75
CA SER A 14 41.54 -15.26 -16.47
C SER A 14 41.50 -13.73 -16.52
N GLN A 15 40.38 -13.08 -16.84
CA GLN A 15 40.35 -11.60 -16.95
C GLN A 15 39.85 -10.89 -15.70
N TYR A 16 38.91 -11.49 -14.96
CA TYR A 16 38.26 -10.86 -13.80
C TYR A 16 38.44 -11.71 -12.55
N ASN A 17 38.55 -11.06 -11.40
CA ASN A 17 38.52 -11.75 -10.11
C ASN A 17 37.11 -12.26 -9.83
N GLY A 18 36.97 -13.56 -9.53
CA GLY A 18 35.67 -14.16 -9.22
C GLY A 18 34.99 -13.56 -8.00
N GLY A 19 35.75 -13.07 -7.01
CA GLY A 19 35.24 -12.37 -5.83
C GLY A 19 34.61 -11.03 -6.17
N ASP A 20 35.24 -10.23 -7.05
CA ASP A 20 34.70 -8.95 -7.50
C ASP A 20 33.41 -9.15 -8.30
N VAL A 21 33.42 -10.11 -9.22
CA VAL A 21 32.23 -10.47 -10.01
C VAL A 21 31.09 -10.92 -9.11
N ALA A 22 31.34 -11.84 -8.16
CA ALA A 22 30.34 -12.33 -7.24
C ALA A 22 29.79 -11.21 -6.33
N PHE A 23 30.66 -10.35 -5.82
CA PHE A 23 30.27 -9.22 -4.99
C PHE A 23 29.35 -8.24 -5.74
N ILE A 24 29.66 -7.89 -7.00
CA ILE A 24 28.83 -6.95 -7.77
C ILE A 24 27.51 -7.56 -8.24
N ILE A 25 27.46 -8.88 -8.53
CA ILE A 25 26.18 -9.57 -8.76
C ILE A 25 25.29 -9.47 -7.52
N LEU A 26 25.86 -9.76 -6.33
CA LEU A 26 25.14 -9.65 -5.07
C LEU A 26 24.72 -8.20 -4.78
N ALA A 27 25.61 -7.25 -5.00
CA ALA A 27 25.33 -5.83 -4.83
C ALA A 27 24.16 -5.39 -5.72
N GLY A 28 24.12 -5.82 -6.99
CA GLY A 28 22.98 -5.57 -7.88
C GLY A 28 21.67 -6.17 -7.36
N ALA A 29 21.69 -7.40 -6.85
CA ALA A 29 20.51 -8.01 -6.22
C ALA A 29 20.04 -7.27 -4.96
N LEU A 30 20.96 -6.70 -4.18
CA LEU A 30 20.65 -5.85 -3.03
C LEU A 30 20.01 -4.52 -3.47
N VAL A 31 20.52 -3.89 -4.53
CA VAL A 31 19.92 -2.67 -5.09
C VAL A 31 18.52 -2.95 -5.65
N PHE A 32 18.34 -4.09 -6.33
CA PHE A 32 17.01 -4.51 -6.80
C PHE A 32 15.99 -4.55 -5.65
N LEU A 33 16.39 -5.03 -4.46
CA LEU A 33 15.52 -5.10 -3.28
C LEU A 33 15.08 -3.71 -2.76
N MET A 34 15.78 -2.64 -3.12
CA MET A 34 15.38 -1.28 -2.77
C MET A 34 14.09 -0.87 -3.50
N VAL A 35 13.82 -1.39 -4.70
CA VAL A 35 12.59 -1.09 -5.46
C VAL A 35 11.32 -1.52 -4.70
N PRO A 36 11.16 -2.79 -4.25
CA PRO A 36 10.05 -3.15 -3.38
C PRO A 36 10.14 -2.48 -2.00
N GLY A 37 11.34 -2.13 -1.51
CA GLY A 37 11.50 -1.31 -0.31
C GLY A 37 10.80 0.06 -0.44
N LEU A 38 10.99 0.76 -1.55
CA LEU A 38 10.29 2.01 -1.88
C LEU A 38 8.79 1.81 -2.05
N ALA A 39 8.38 0.72 -2.71
CA ALA A 39 6.96 0.38 -2.85
C ALA A 39 6.27 0.29 -1.47
N PHE A 40 6.87 -0.42 -0.52
CA PHE A 40 6.32 -0.54 0.84
C PHE A 40 6.40 0.76 1.64
N LEU A 41 7.52 1.49 1.53
CA LEU A 41 7.68 2.79 2.20
C LEU A 41 6.59 3.78 1.76
N TYR A 42 6.43 3.95 0.44
CA TYR A 42 5.46 4.88 -0.13
C TYR A 42 4.03 4.45 0.06
N SER A 43 3.75 3.16 -0.08
CA SER A 43 2.45 2.61 0.28
C SER A 43 2.12 2.98 1.72
N GLY A 44 3.01 2.67 2.68
CA GLY A 44 2.86 2.95 4.10
C GLY A 44 2.59 4.43 4.43
N LEU A 45 3.28 5.34 3.73
CA LEU A 45 3.13 6.79 3.88
C LEU A 45 1.83 7.32 3.27
N ALA A 46 1.32 6.72 2.19
CA ALA A 46 0.07 7.13 1.57
C ALA A 46 -1.17 6.76 2.40
N ARG A 47 -2.32 7.31 2.01
CA ARG A 47 -3.59 6.92 2.62
C ARG A 47 -4.05 5.58 2.07
N ARG A 48 -4.86 4.89 2.88
CA ARG A 48 -5.38 3.54 2.60
C ARG A 48 -6.00 3.39 1.21
N LYS A 49 -6.71 4.42 0.72
CA LYS A 49 -7.41 4.43 -0.58
C LYS A 49 -6.48 4.52 -1.81
N SER A 50 -5.18 4.65 -1.60
CA SER A 50 -4.17 4.83 -2.66
C SER A 50 -2.88 4.04 -2.37
N ALA A 51 -2.92 3.14 -1.39
CA ALA A 51 -1.76 2.41 -0.92
C ALA A 51 -1.30 1.37 -1.96
N LEU A 52 -2.23 0.68 -2.64
CA LEU A 52 -1.90 -0.30 -3.68
C LEU A 52 -1.40 0.37 -4.96
N SER A 53 -1.96 1.53 -5.31
CA SER A 53 -1.61 2.31 -6.50
C SER A 53 -0.14 2.69 -6.54
N LEU A 54 0.45 2.96 -5.37
CA LEU A 54 1.88 3.24 -5.26
C LEU A 54 2.74 1.99 -5.41
N ILE A 55 2.33 0.85 -4.83
CA ILE A 55 3.04 -0.43 -5.03
C ILE A 55 3.03 -0.79 -6.53
N TRP A 56 1.87 -0.65 -7.16
CA TRP A 56 1.69 -0.93 -8.58
C TRP A 56 2.52 0.03 -9.43
N ALA A 57 2.44 1.35 -9.18
CA ALA A 57 3.20 2.35 -9.94
C ALA A 57 4.71 2.09 -9.87
N VAL A 58 5.24 1.79 -8.67
CA VAL A 58 6.66 1.43 -8.51
C VAL A 58 6.99 0.15 -9.28
N SER A 59 6.18 -0.90 -9.15
CA SER A 59 6.41 -2.19 -9.83
C SER A 59 6.35 -2.10 -11.35
N ALA A 60 5.36 -1.38 -11.89
CA ALA A 60 5.23 -1.17 -13.33
C ALA A 60 6.35 -0.30 -13.88
N SER A 61 6.73 0.76 -13.15
CA SER A 61 7.85 1.61 -13.53
C SER A 61 9.16 0.83 -13.60
N ASN A 62 9.37 -0.15 -12.71
CA ASN A 62 10.52 -1.04 -12.74
C ASN A 62 10.59 -1.84 -14.04
N ALA A 63 9.46 -2.44 -14.48
CA ALA A 63 9.40 -3.16 -15.75
C ALA A 63 9.70 -2.24 -16.96
N VAL A 64 9.18 -1.01 -16.95
CA VAL A 64 9.45 -0.01 -17.99
C VAL A 64 10.93 0.37 -18.03
N VAL A 65 11.57 0.56 -16.88
CA VAL A 65 12.99 0.92 -16.80
C VAL A 65 13.89 -0.22 -17.26
N ILE A 66 13.61 -1.47 -16.86
CA ILE A 66 14.38 -2.64 -17.32
C ILE A 66 14.32 -2.74 -18.86
N PHE A 67 13.13 -2.59 -19.43
CA PHE A 67 12.97 -2.57 -20.89
C PHE A 67 13.71 -1.39 -21.53
N HIS A 68 13.54 -0.18 -21.01
CA HIS A 68 14.21 1.03 -21.51
C HIS A 68 15.73 0.88 -21.49
N TRP A 69 16.27 0.36 -20.39
CA TRP A 69 17.70 0.18 -20.19
C TRP A 69 18.30 -0.77 -21.22
N PHE A 70 17.66 -1.93 -21.40
CA PHE A 70 18.00 -2.90 -22.44
C PHE A 70 17.90 -2.27 -23.84
N PHE A 71 16.81 -1.56 -24.11
CA PHE A 71 16.52 -1.01 -25.43
C PHE A 71 17.58 0.01 -25.88
N TRP A 72 17.79 1.06 -25.09
CA TRP A 72 18.84 2.05 -25.38
C TRP A 72 19.42 2.78 -24.16
N GLY A 73 18.84 2.61 -22.97
CA GLY A 73 19.20 3.41 -21.80
C GLY A 73 20.67 3.23 -21.41
N TYR A 74 21.16 1.98 -21.43
CA TYR A 74 22.57 1.70 -21.18
C TYR A 74 23.49 2.42 -22.18
N SER A 75 23.11 2.41 -23.45
CA SER A 75 23.88 3.06 -24.52
C SER A 75 23.91 4.59 -24.36
N LEU A 76 22.78 5.19 -24.01
CA LEU A 76 22.65 6.63 -23.81
C LEU A 76 23.31 7.12 -22.52
N ALA A 77 23.49 6.27 -21.50
CA ALA A 77 24.24 6.63 -20.30
C ALA A 77 25.74 6.36 -20.46
N PHE A 78 26.13 5.19 -20.97
CA PHE A 78 27.47 4.63 -20.78
C PHE A 78 28.21 4.23 -22.06
N SER A 79 27.68 4.51 -23.25
CA SER A 79 28.44 4.22 -24.48
C SER A 79 29.78 4.98 -24.47
N PRO A 80 30.94 4.28 -24.53
CA PRO A 80 32.25 4.91 -24.46
C PRO A 80 32.62 5.66 -25.74
N SER A 81 31.89 5.40 -26.83
CA SER A 81 32.12 6.02 -28.15
C SER A 81 31.48 7.41 -28.29
N ALA A 82 30.68 7.85 -27.32
CA ALA A 82 30.07 9.17 -27.34
C ALA A 82 31.04 10.22 -26.78
N THR A 83 31.30 11.29 -27.54
CA THR A 83 32.31 12.31 -27.18
C THR A 83 31.72 13.68 -26.83
N ASN A 84 30.41 13.88 -26.99
CA ASN A 84 29.75 15.17 -26.73
C ASN A 84 29.70 15.55 -25.23
N GLY A 85 29.95 14.59 -24.33
CA GLY A 85 30.01 14.80 -22.88
C GLY A 85 28.70 15.09 -22.18
N PHE A 86 27.58 15.11 -22.89
CA PHE A 86 26.25 15.40 -22.34
C PHE A 86 25.35 14.15 -22.30
N ILE A 87 25.32 13.36 -23.37
CA ILE A 87 24.55 12.11 -23.49
C ILE A 87 25.33 11.12 -24.36
N GLY A 88 25.09 9.82 -24.17
CA GLY A 88 25.63 8.75 -24.99
C GLY A 88 25.10 8.74 -26.43
N ASN A 89 25.37 7.64 -27.14
CA ASN A 89 24.88 7.38 -28.50
C ASN A 89 24.17 6.02 -28.54
N LEU A 90 23.80 5.53 -29.72
CA LEU A 90 23.08 4.25 -29.87
C LEU A 90 23.97 3.05 -30.25
N ASN A 91 25.30 3.15 -30.06
CA ASN A 91 26.22 2.09 -30.46
C ASN A 91 26.11 0.79 -29.61
N ARG A 92 25.49 0.87 -28.43
CA ARG A 92 25.15 -0.27 -27.54
C ARG A 92 23.64 -0.54 -27.51
N PHE A 93 22.87 -0.11 -28.52
CA PHE A 93 21.44 -0.39 -28.61
C PHE A 93 21.14 -1.89 -28.46
N GLY A 94 20.14 -2.26 -27.66
CA GLY A 94 19.81 -3.66 -27.37
C GLY A 94 20.94 -4.41 -26.65
N LEU A 95 21.77 -3.71 -25.87
CA LEU A 95 23.02 -4.22 -25.28
C LEU A 95 23.99 -4.85 -26.30
N ARG A 96 23.91 -4.45 -27.58
CA ARG A 96 24.77 -5.00 -28.63
C ARG A 96 26.25 -4.77 -28.29
N ASN A 97 27.05 -5.82 -28.45
CA ASN A 97 28.48 -5.85 -28.14
C ASN A 97 28.81 -5.56 -26.65
N THR A 98 27.85 -5.73 -25.73
CA THR A 98 28.01 -5.57 -24.28
C THR A 98 28.07 -6.95 -23.64
N LEU A 99 29.29 -7.47 -23.42
CA LEU A 99 29.49 -8.81 -22.86
C LEU A 99 30.68 -8.81 -21.88
N SER A 100 31.81 -9.38 -22.29
CA SER A 100 32.97 -9.63 -21.43
C SER A 100 34.08 -8.59 -21.52
N ALA A 101 33.92 -7.52 -22.32
CA ALA A 101 34.90 -6.43 -22.36
C ALA A 101 34.94 -5.71 -21.00
N PRO A 102 36.04 -5.05 -20.60
CA PRO A 102 36.07 -4.23 -19.39
C PRO A 102 34.98 -3.16 -19.44
N SER A 103 34.31 -2.94 -18.31
CA SER A 103 33.26 -1.92 -18.25
C SER A 103 33.84 -0.50 -18.38
N PRO A 104 33.04 0.47 -18.87
CA PRO A 104 33.47 1.86 -18.96
C PRO A 104 33.66 2.55 -17.60
N GLY A 105 33.05 2.02 -16.52
CA GLY A 105 33.16 2.59 -15.17
C GLY A 105 34.28 1.98 -14.33
N SER A 106 34.66 0.72 -14.57
CA SER A 106 35.77 0.06 -13.89
C SER A 106 36.32 -1.11 -14.71
N PRO A 107 37.66 -1.26 -14.82
CA PRO A 107 38.25 -2.40 -15.50
C PRO A 107 38.12 -3.72 -14.72
N LEU A 108 37.69 -3.68 -13.46
CA LEU A 108 37.59 -4.85 -12.56
C LEU A 108 36.43 -5.79 -12.89
N ILE A 109 35.42 -5.31 -13.64
CA ILE A 109 34.21 -6.06 -13.94
C ILE A 109 33.84 -5.99 -15.44
N PRO A 110 33.15 -7.02 -15.96
CA PRO A 110 32.70 -7.03 -17.35
C PRO A 110 31.59 -6.01 -17.62
N ASP A 111 31.55 -5.50 -18.85
CA ASP A 111 30.62 -4.50 -19.37
C ASP A 111 29.15 -4.89 -19.13
N LEU A 112 28.80 -6.17 -19.32
CA LEU A 112 27.43 -6.65 -19.06
C LEU A 112 27.06 -6.63 -17.58
N LEU A 113 27.99 -6.94 -16.67
CA LEU A 113 27.75 -6.89 -15.23
C LEU A 113 27.60 -5.44 -14.75
N TYR A 114 28.42 -4.54 -15.28
CA TYR A 114 28.27 -3.11 -15.02
C TYR A 114 26.93 -2.57 -15.51
N SER A 115 26.49 -2.99 -16.71
CA SER A 115 25.16 -2.65 -17.24
C SER A 115 24.04 -3.15 -16.32
N PHE A 116 24.13 -4.38 -15.80
CA PHE A 116 23.15 -4.91 -14.85
C PHE A 116 23.14 -4.09 -13.56
N TYR A 117 24.30 -3.85 -12.95
CA TYR A 117 24.40 -3.08 -11.71
C TYR A 117 23.84 -1.66 -11.87
N GLN A 118 24.20 -0.95 -12.95
CA GLN A 118 23.73 0.41 -13.22
C GLN A 118 22.24 0.49 -13.61
N MET A 119 21.68 -0.59 -14.18
CA MET A 119 20.23 -0.69 -14.41
C MET A 119 19.46 -0.57 -13.09
N GLU A 120 19.96 -1.20 -12.02
CA GLU A 120 19.28 -1.20 -10.73
C GLU A 120 19.25 0.21 -10.12
N PHE A 121 20.26 1.06 -10.36
CA PHE A 121 20.26 2.48 -9.97
C PHE A 121 19.17 3.25 -10.71
N ALA A 122 18.98 2.96 -12.01
CA ALA A 122 17.91 3.55 -12.79
C ALA A 122 16.53 3.13 -12.25
N CYS A 123 16.36 1.85 -11.95
CA CYS A 123 15.13 1.30 -11.36
C CYS A 123 14.81 1.98 -10.03
N VAL A 124 15.79 2.12 -9.14
CA VAL A 124 15.64 2.81 -7.86
C VAL A 124 15.31 4.29 -8.06
N THR A 125 15.99 4.99 -8.97
CA THR A 125 15.73 6.42 -9.24
C THR A 125 14.29 6.65 -9.65
N VAL A 126 13.77 5.83 -10.57
CA VAL A 126 12.38 5.94 -11.01
C VAL A 126 11.41 5.49 -9.93
N ALA A 127 11.74 4.45 -9.15
CA ALA A 127 10.94 4.05 -8.01
C ALA A 127 10.78 5.20 -7.01
N ILE A 128 11.84 5.98 -6.75
CA ILE A 128 11.76 7.20 -5.93
C ILE A 128 10.85 8.23 -6.60
N LEU A 129 11.04 8.51 -7.90
CA LEU A 129 10.25 9.46 -8.68
C LEU A 129 8.74 9.15 -8.65
N MET A 130 8.35 7.86 -8.60
CA MET A 130 6.94 7.45 -8.51
C MET A 130 6.24 7.94 -7.24
N GLY A 131 6.97 8.31 -6.20
CA GLY A 131 6.37 8.98 -5.04
C GLY A 131 5.68 10.31 -5.38
N GLY A 132 6.09 10.99 -6.46
CA GLY A 132 5.42 12.21 -6.96
C GLY A 132 4.00 11.98 -7.52
N VAL A 133 3.65 10.73 -7.84
CA VAL A 133 2.33 10.32 -8.35
C VAL A 133 1.29 10.23 -7.23
N ALA A 134 1.73 10.17 -5.97
CA ALA A 134 0.92 9.78 -4.82
C ALA A 134 -0.47 10.43 -4.78
N GLU A 135 -1.50 9.59 -4.77
CA GLU A 135 -2.93 9.92 -4.57
C GLU A 135 -3.64 10.72 -5.66
N ARG A 136 -2.96 11.13 -6.74
CA ARG A 136 -3.63 11.87 -7.83
C ARG A 136 -3.08 11.67 -9.24
N GLY A 137 -1.94 10.99 -9.40
CA GLY A 137 -1.40 10.71 -10.72
C GLY A 137 -2.04 9.47 -11.35
N ARG A 138 -2.30 9.53 -12.66
CA ARG A 138 -2.76 8.40 -13.47
C ARG A 138 -1.58 7.51 -13.82
N VAL A 139 -1.74 6.22 -13.64
CA VAL A 139 -0.59 5.31 -13.65
C VAL A 139 -0.09 5.04 -15.08
N PHE A 140 -0.99 4.76 -16.03
CA PHE A 140 -0.62 4.49 -17.42
C PHE A 140 0.09 5.66 -18.12
N PRO A 141 -0.43 6.91 -18.10
CA PRO A 141 0.30 8.06 -18.66
C PRO A 141 1.65 8.31 -17.99
N THR A 142 1.74 8.02 -16.68
CA THR A 142 3.01 8.11 -15.95
C THR A 142 4.05 7.14 -16.50
N MET A 143 3.68 5.92 -16.93
CA MET A 143 4.63 4.98 -17.53
C MET A 143 5.24 5.50 -18.83
N ILE A 144 4.46 6.19 -19.66
CA ILE A 144 4.96 6.86 -20.88
C ILE A 144 5.92 7.99 -20.50
N PHE A 145 5.52 8.81 -19.53
CA PHE A 145 6.38 9.85 -18.98
C PHE A 145 7.70 9.27 -18.46
N VAL A 146 7.68 8.15 -17.72
CA VAL A 146 8.88 7.48 -17.19
C VAL A 146 9.83 7.07 -18.31
N PHE A 147 9.32 6.47 -19.39
CA PHE A 147 10.15 6.06 -20.52
C PHE A 147 10.85 7.26 -21.19
N LEU A 148 10.15 8.38 -21.34
CA LEU A 148 10.69 9.63 -21.89
C LEU A 148 11.67 10.30 -20.91
N TRP A 149 11.32 10.33 -19.62
CA TRP A 149 12.11 10.90 -18.55
C TRP A 149 13.44 10.15 -18.39
N MET A 150 13.41 8.83 -18.45
CA MET A 150 14.61 7.99 -18.48
C MET A 150 15.55 8.37 -19.62
N THR A 151 15.00 8.62 -20.81
CA THR A 151 15.78 8.99 -22.01
C THR A 151 16.38 10.38 -21.90
N LEU A 152 15.61 11.36 -21.45
CA LEU A 152 15.95 12.78 -21.56
C LEU A 152 16.45 13.41 -20.25
N VAL A 153 16.24 12.75 -19.11
CA VAL A 153 16.67 13.23 -17.79
C VAL A 153 17.68 12.28 -17.19
N TYR A 154 17.30 11.02 -16.93
CA TYR A 154 18.19 10.08 -16.25
C TYR A 154 19.46 9.77 -17.05
N CYS A 155 19.34 9.40 -18.33
CA CYS A 155 20.51 9.05 -19.15
C CYS A 155 21.53 10.22 -19.26
N PRO A 156 21.12 11.48 -19.51
CA PRO A 156 22.03 12.62 -19.40
C PRO A 156 22.64 12.77 -18.00
N LEU A 157 21.83 12.77 -16.94
CA LEU A 157 22.34 12.93 -15.58
C LEU A 157 23.37 11.87 -15.23
N ALA A 158 23.12 10.60 -15.58
CA ALA A 158 24.05 9.48 -15.38
C ALA A 158 25.30 9.61 -16.26
N CYS A 159 25.16 10.10 -17.49
CA CYS A 159 26.29 10.35 -18.38
C CYS A 159 27.27 11.36 -17.79
N TRP A 160 26.77 12.43 -17.15
CA TRP A 160 27.63 13.54 -16.73
C TRP A 160 28.74 13.12 -15.76
N PRO A 161 28.47 12.50 -14.59
CA PRO A 161 29.49 12.15 -13.61
C PRO A 161 30.07 10.74 -13.80
N TRP A 162 29.42 9.83 -14.54
CA TRP A 162 29.82 8.42 -14.57
C TRP A 162 30.24 7.90 -15.94
N ASN A 163 29.92 8.59 -17.03
CA ASN A 163 30.54 8.27 -18.31
C ASN A 163 31.93 8.90 -18.34
N ILE A 164 32.95 8.14 -18.74
CA ILE A 164 34.32 8.65 -18.91
C ILE A 164 34.40 9.89 -19.81
N ASN A 165 33.45 10.03 -20.73
CA ASN A 165 33.36 11.19 -21.61
C ASN A 165 32.48 12.33 -21.09
N GLY A 166 31.72 12.11 -20.02
CA GLY A 166 30.84 13.08 -19.39
C GLY A 166 31.57 14.34 -18.95
N TRP A 167 30.91 15.49 -19.09
CA TRP A 167 31.51 16.78 -18.76
C TRP A 167 31.87 16.88 -17.27
N ALA A 168 31.02 16.36 -16.38
CA ALA A 168 31.24 16.42 -14.94
C ALA A 168 32.35 15.45 -14.50
N PHE A 169 32.40 14.25 -15.08
CA PHE A 169 33.49 13.29 -14.89
C PHE A 169 34.84 13.93 -15.27
N LYS A 170 34.92 14.53 -16.46
CA LYS A 170 36.14 15.21 -16.94
C LYS A 170 36.53 16.43 -16.12
N TRP A 171 35.55 17.13 -15.53
CA TRP A 171 35.81 18.30 -14.70
C TRP A 171 36.26 17.96 -13.28
N GLY A 172 36.14 16.69 -12.88
CA GLY A 172 36.54 16.22 -11.55
C GLY A 172 35.43 16.31 -10.50
N VAL A 173 34.16 16.23 -10.93
CA VAL A 173 33.04 16.07 -9.99
C VAL A 173 33.15 14.72 -9.29
N LEU A 174 33.02 14.75 -7.97
CA LEU A 174 33.00 13.58 -7.11
C LEU A 174 31.55 13.21 -6.80
N ASP A 175 31.08 12.12 -7.41
CA ASP A 175 29.79 11.51 -7.12
C ASP A 175 29.94 9.97 -7.10
N TYR A 176 30.06 9.42 -5.89
CA TYR A 176 30.44 8.03 -5.68
C TYR A 176 29.37 7.03 -6.15
N ALA A 177 28.14 7.13 -5.61
CA ALA A 177 27.04 6.22 -5.92
C ALA A 177 25.77 6.94 -6.41
N GLY A 178 25.81 8.25 -6.70
CA GLY A 178 24.75 8.89 -7.50
C GLY A 178 23.92 9.95 -6.80
N GLY A 179 24.55 10.85 -6.06
CA GLY A 179 23.87 12.03 -5.50
C GLY A 179 23.22 12.89 -6.59
N GLY A 180 23.82 13.00 -7.77
CA GLY A 180 23.23 13.73 -8.91
C GLY A 180 22.18 12.92 -9.66
N PRO A 181 22.54 11.78 -10.29
CA PRO A 181 21.63 11.01 -11.14
C PRO A 181 20.44 10.41 -10.40
N VAL A 182 20.66 9.93 -9.17
CA VAL A 182 19.65 9.22 -8.38
C VAL A 182 18.93 10.20 -7.46
N GLU A 183 19.65 10.81 -6.53
CA GLU A 183 19.01 11.54 -5.41
C GLU A 183 18.46 12.90 -5.84
N ILE A 184 19.30 13.75 -6.46
CA ILE A 184 18.84 15.02 -7.03
C ILE A 184 17.90 14.77 -8.21
N GLY A 185 18.24 13.81 -9.08
CA GLY A 185 17.43 13.44 -10.24
C GLY A 185 15.99 13.07 -9.87
N SER A 186 15.82 12.13 -8.95
CA SER A 186 14.49 11.71 -8.50
C SER A 186 13.82 12.72 -7.56
N GLY A 187 14.56 13.34 -6.63
CA GLY A 187 14.01 14.29 -5.67
C GLY A 187 13.51 15.58 -6.32
N VAL A 188 14.34 16.21 -7.16
CA VAL A 188 13.97 17.41 -7.90
C VAL A 188 12.99 17.07 -9.03
N GLY A 189 13.15 15.91 -9.68
CA GLY A 189 12.22 15.42 -10.69
C GLY A 189 10.83 15.21 -10.12
N GLY A 190 10.73 14.61 -8.93
CA GLY A 190 9.48 14.39 -8.21
C GLY A 190 8.81 15.70 -7.78
N LEU A 191 9.59 16.69 -7.37
CA LEU A 191 9.10 18.04 -7.09
C LEU A 191 8.52 18.70 -8.36
N ALA A 192 9.25 18.65 -9.47
CA ALA A 192 8.82 19.22 -10.75
C ALA A 192 7.56 18.51 -11.28
N PHE A 193 7.51 17.19 -11.20
CA PHE A 193 6.34 16.39 -11.57
C PHE A 193 5.13 16.76 -10.70
N SER A 194 5.31 16.80 -9.37
CA SER A 194 4.25 17.20 -8.42
C SER A 194 3.76 18.62 -8.66
N TRP A 195 4.64 19.53 -9.10
CA TRP A 195 4.27 20.89 -9.47
C TRP A 195 3.36 20.93 -10.70
N ILE A 196 3.64 20.11 -11.72
CA ILE A 196 2.80 20.01 -12.93
C ILE A 196 1.46 19.33 -12.64
N LEU A 197 1.45 18.26 -11.85
CA LEU A 197 0.19 17.64 -11.39
C LEU A 197 -0.65 18.63 -10.59
N GLY A 198 0.01 19.50 -9.83
CA GLY A 198 -0.63 20.50 -8.99
C GLY A 198 -1.04 19.94 -7.63
N ARG A 199 -1.49 20.87 -6.77
CA ARG A 199 -1.78 20.62 -5.36
C ARG A 199 -3.00 19.72 -5.17
N ARG A 200 -2.96 18.81 -4.19
CA ARG A 200 -4.18 18.19 -3.62
C ARG A 200 -4.97 19.23 -2.82
N LYS A 201 -6.27 18.99 -2.64
CA LYS A 201 -7.16 19.91 -1.90
C LYS A 201 -6.73 20.07 -0.45
N GLU A 202 -6.88 21.28 0.11
CA GLU A 202 -6.49 21.59 1.49
C GLU A 202 -7.15 20.68 2.53
N LYS A 203 -8.42 20.29 2.32
CA LYS A 203 -9.13 19.34 3.18
C LYS A 203 -8.43 17.97 3.26
N GLU A 204 -7.81 17.54 2.16
CA GLU A 204 -7.06 16.28 2.09
C GLU A 204 -5.69 16.40 2.78
N LEU A 205 -5.11 17.62 2.81
CA LEU A 205 -3.82 17.90 3.47
C LEU A 205 -3.94 18.01 5.00
N LEU A 206 -5.08 18.49 5.52
CA LEU A 206 -5.29 18.71 6.97
C LEU A 206 -5.39 17.42 7.80
N ASN A 207 -5.78 16.30 7.19
CA ASN A 207 -5.98 15.00 7.85
C ASN A 207 -5.10 13.88 7.27
N PHE A 208 -3.97 14.23 6.65
CA PHE A 208 -3.05 13.22 6.11
C PHE A 208 -2.38 12.44 7.26
N ARG A 209 -2.58 11.12 7.29
CA ARG A 209 -1.91 10.21 8.20
C ARG A 209 -1.45 8.98 7.42
N PRO A 210 -0.21 8.49 7.65
CA PRO A 210 0.26 7.23 7.07
C PRO A 210 -0.72 6.10 7.37
N HIS A 211 -1.08 5.30 6.37
CA HIS A 211 -2.05 4.23 6.58
C HIS A 211 -1.46 3.04 7.36
N ASN A 212 -0.15 2.79 7.23
CA ASN A 212 0.50 1.66 7.89
C ASN A 212 1.98 1.97 8.19
N VAL A 213 2.26 2.37 9.43
CA VAL A 213 3.61 2.70 9.90
C VAL A 213 4.54 1.48 9.92
N SER A 214 4.00 0.27 10.05
CA SER A 214 4.81 -0.96 9.95
C SER A 214 5.30 -1.21 8.53
N MET A 215 4.54 -0.83 7.50
CA MET A 215 5.00 -0.86 6.10
C MET A 215 6.06 0.20 5.82
N VAL A 216 5.93 1.40 6.42
CA VAL A 216 6.99 2.42 6.38
C VAL A 216 8.29 1.84 6.93
N ALA A 217 8.24 1.25 8.12
CA ALA A 217 9.40 0.61 8.75
C ALA A 217 9.98 -0.54 7.91
N LEU A 218 9.13 -1.44 7.40
CA LEU A 218 9.56 -2.54 6.54
C LEU A 218 10.27 -2.03 5.29
N GLY A 219 9.67 -1.06 4.60
CA GLY A 219 10.25 -0.44 3.41
C GLY A 219 11.61 0.20 3.71
N THR A 220 11.72 0.96 4.81
CA THR A 220 12.98 1.57 5.24
C THR A 220 14.08 0.56 5.56
N PHE A 221 13.78 -0.54 6.25
CA PHE A 221 14.80 -1.55 6.55
C PHE A 221 15.24 -2.34 5.32
N LEU A 222 14.34 -2.60 4.37
CA LEU A 222 14.70 -3.15 3.06
C LEU A 222 15.59 -2.19 2.28
N LEU A 223 15.27 -0.89 2.31
CA LEU A 223 16.09 0.16 1.71
C LEU A 223 17.47 0.23 2.36
N TRP A 224 17.55 0.24 3.68
CA TRP A 224 18.81 0.26 4.41
C TRP A 224 19.67 -0.96 4.05
N PHE A 225 19.09 -2.16 4.06
CA PHE A 225 19.80 -3.38 3.67
C PHE A 225 20.28 -3.33 2.21
N GLY A 226 19.43 -2.90 1.29
CA GLY A 226 19.79 -2.74 -0.13
C GLY A 226 20.85 -1.67 -0.38
N TRP A 227 20.84 -0.59 0.41
CA TRP A 227 21.79 0.53 0.30
C TRP A 227 23.24 0.11 0.56
N LEU A 228 23.44 -0.97 1.33
CA LEU A 228 24.77 -1.54 1.50
C LEU A 228 25.33 -2.05 0.17
N GLY A 229 24.50 -2.67 -0.68
CA GLY A 229 24.87 -3.03 -2.05
C GLY A 229 24.99 -1.81 -2.97
N PHE A 230 24.16 -0.78 -2.76
CA PHE A 230 24.18 0.48 -3.52
C PHE A 230 25.51 1.23 -3.34
N ASN A 231 25.92 1.46 -2.09
CA ASN A 231 27.13 2.24 -1.81
C ASN A 231 28.38 1.35 -1.87
N ALA A 232 28.39 0.16 -1.24
CA ALA A 232 29.58 -0.67 -1.25
C ALA A 232 29.89 -1.22 -2.66
N GLY A 233 28.85 -1.58 -3.43
CA GLY A 233 29.02 -2.06 -4.82
C GLY A 233 29.54 -0.99 -5.78
N SER A 234 29.39 0.31 -5.47
CA SER A 234 29.96 1.41 -6.25
C SER A 234 31.50 1.50 -6.16
N ALA A 235 32.13 0.58 -5.40
CA ALA A 235 33.57 0.34 -5.47
C ALA A 235 33.97 -0.58 -6.65
N PHE A 236 33.00 -1.21 -7.32
CA PHE A 236 33.17 -2.13 -8.46
C PHE A 236 34.13 -3.29 -8.19
N GLY A 237 34.27 -3.70 -6.92
CA GLY A 237 35.11 -4.82 -6.50
C GLY A 237 35.03 -5.04 -4.99
N ALA A 238 35.43 -6.23 -4.55
CA ALA A 238 35.52 -6.63 -3.15
C ALA A 238 36.82 -6.10 -2.53
N ASN A 239 36.89 -4.77 -2.35
CA ASN A 239 38.08 -4.05 -1.90
C ASN A 239 37.83 -3.22 -0.63
N LEU A 240 38.88 -2.60 -0.09
CA LEU A 240 38.78 -1.83 1.15
C LEU A 240 37.88 -0.58 0.99
N ARG A 241 37.78 -0.02 -0.22
CA ARG A 241 36.85 1.09 -0.49
C ARG A 241 35.39 0.67 -0.34
N ALA A 242 35.03 -0.55 -0.75
CA ALA A 242 33.69 -1.11 -0.53
C ALA A 242 33.36 -1.22 0.96
N VAL A 243 34.32 -1.70 1.77
CA VAL A 243 34.18 -1.82 3.23
C VAL A 243 34.00 -0.44 3.88
N LEU A 244 34.80 0.54 3.47
CA LEU A 244 34.69 1.93 3.92
C LEU A 244 33.30 2.50 3.60
N ALA A 245 32.83 2.32 2.37
CA ALA A 245 31.53 2.80 1.93
C ALA A 245 30.38 2.21 2.75
N ALA A 246 30.42 0.89 3.03
CA ALA A 246 29.42 0.24 3.88
C ALA A 246 29.37 0.86 5.30
N TRP A 247 30.53 1.06 5.93
CA TRP A 247 30.61 1.69 7.25
C TRP A 247 30.08 3.12 7.26
N ASN A 248 30.47 3.92 6.27
CA ASN A 248 30.00 5.30 6.14
C ASN A 248 28.49 5.39 5.95
N SER A 249 27.90 4.49 5.17
CA SER A 249 26.44 4.39 5.01
C SER A 249 25.74 4.08 6.34
N MET A 250 26.24 3.09 7.08
CA MET A 250 25.67 2.68 8.37
C MET A 250 25.71 3.82 9.40
N ILE A 251 26.85 4.51 9.50
CA ILE A 251 27.03 5.62 10.43
C ILE A 251 26.10 6.78 10.05
N ALA A 252 26.09 7.21 8.79
CA ALA A 252 25.27 8.33 8.34
C ALA A 252 23.76 8.05 8.57
N ALA A 253 23.30 6.85 8.21
CA ALA A 253 21.92 6.41 8.41
C ALA A 253 21.49 6.46 9.88
N ALA A 254 22.28 5.84 10.77
CA ALA A 254 21.97 5.77 12.19
C ALA A 254 21.91 7.17 12.83
N LEU A 255 22.88 8.02 12.54
CA LEU A 255 22.96 9.35 13.13
C LEU A 255 21.86 10.28 12.61
N ALA A 256 21.54 10.22 11.32
CA ALA A 256 20.47 11.01 10.75
C ALA A 256 19.09 10.60 11.30
N GLY A 257 18.85 9.29 11.44
CA GLY A 257 17.64 8.75 12.09
C GLY A 257 17.49 9.19 13.55
N ILE A 258 18.58 9.16 14.32
CA ILE A 258 18.60 9.65 15.71
C ILE A 258 18.30 11.16 15.76
N VAL A 259 18.99 11.96 14.96
CA VAL A 259 18.84 13.42 14.96
C VAL A 259 17.42 13.83 14.56
N TRP A 260 16.87 13.24 13.51
CA TRP A 260 15.50 13.53 13.08
C TRP A 260 14.48 13.21 14.18
N CYS A 261 14.60 12.03 14.81
CA CYS A 261 13.76 11.65 15.95
C CYS A 261 13.85 12.63 17.12
N LEU A 262 15.05 13.10 17.46
CA LEU A 262 15.25 14.06 18.54
C LEU A 262 14.65 15.43 18.22
N LEU A 263 14.72 15.85 16.96
CA LEU A 263 14.11 17.11 16.50
C LEU A 263 12.58 17.03 16.56
N ASP A 264 11.98 15.93 16.14
CA ASP A 264 10.52 15.75 16.24
C ASP A 264 10.08 15.61 17.71
N TRP A 265 10.86 14.92 18.54
CA TRP A 265 10.60 14.79 19.98
C TRP A 265 10.62 16.14 20.71
N ARG A 266 11.44 17.10 20.27
CA ARG A 266 11.47 18.46 20.84
C ARG A 266 10.09 19.12 20.84
N ILE A 267 9.29 18.87 19.79
CA ILE A 267 7.98 19.49 19.58
C ILE A 267 6.87 18.57 20.10
N GLU A 268 6.86 17.31 19.66
CA GLU A 268 5.77 16.36 19.91
C GLU A 268 5.87 15.63 21.26
N ARG A 269 7.05 15.70 21.91
CA ARG A 269 7.38 15.01 23.18
C ARG A 269 7.17 13.49 23.11
N LYS A 270 7.18 12.92 21.90
CA LYS A 270 7.03 11.48 21.60
C LYS A 270 8.01 11.09 20.50
N PHE A 271 8.51 9.86 20.55
CA PHE A 271 9.34 9.32 19.49
C PHE A 271 8.46 8.84 18.33
N THR A 272 8.82 9.23 17.11
CA THR A 272 8.08 8.91 15.89
C THR A 272 8.84 7.88 15.06
N MET A 273 8.20 6.75 14.75
CA MET A 273 8.80 5.74 13.88
C MET A 273 8.98 6.29 12.45
N VAL A 274 8.03 7.11 11.98
CA VAL A 274 8.12 7.75 10.66
C VAL A 274 9.32 8.71 10.62
N GLY A 275 9.52 9.53 11.66
CA GLY A 275 10.67 10.42 11.72
C GLY A 275 12.00 9.68 11.81
N PHE A 276 12.07 8.56 12.55
CA PHE A 276 13.26 7.68 12.52
C PHE A 276 13.55 7.17 11.12
N CYS A 277 12.50 6.70 10.42
CA CYS A 277 12.61 6.15 9.08
C CYS A 277 13.06 7.21 8.07
N SER A 278 12.40 8.37 8.01
CA SER A 278 12.78 9.51 7.16
C SER A 278 14.20 10.00 7.43
N GLY A 279 14.59 10.12 8.71
CA GLY A 279 15.95 10.49 9.07
C GLY A 279 16.97 9.45 8.61
N THR A 280 16.68 8.16 8.77
CA THR A 280 17.54 7.08 8.30
C THR A 280 17.75 7.14 6.79
N ILE A 281 16.67 7.33 6.02
CA ILE A 281 16.75 7.50 4.57
C ILE A 281 17.58 8.75 4.21
N ALA A 282 17.32 9.90 4.82
CA ALA A 282 18.09 11.12 4.58
C ALA A 282 19.61 10.94 4.82
N GLY A 283 19.99 10.18 5.85
CA GLY A 283 21.39 9.83 6.11
C GLY A 283 21.99 8.93 5.04
N LEU A 284 21.25 7.92 4.58
CA LEU A 284 21.66 7.04 3.48
C LEU A 284 21.82 7.80 2.16
N VAL A 285 20.87 8.66 1.83
CA VAL A 285 20.91 9.58 0.68
C VAL A 285 22.16 10.45 0.73
N ALA A 286 22.46 11.08 1.87
CA ALA A 286 23.65 11.90 2.00
C ALA A 286 24.94 11.08 1.87
N ALA A 287 24.92 9.82 2.30
CA ALA A 287 26.04 8.90 2.12
C ALA A 287 26.25 8.48 0.66
N THR A 288 25.21 8.40 -0.17
CA THR A 288 25.26 7.99 -1.58
C THR A 288 26.42 8.63 -2.37
N PRO A 289 26.54 9.96 -2.47
CA PRO A 289 27.65 10.57 -3.23
C PRO A 289 29.00 10.50 -2.51
N ALA A 290 29.06 10.23 -1.20
CA ALA A 290 30.25 10.51 -0.38
C ALA A 290 30.89 9.30 0.31
N SER A 291 30.18 8.19 0.48
CA SER A 291 30.59 7.09 1.37
C SER A 291 31.92 6.44 0.98
N GLY A 292 32.29 6.43 -0.29
CA GLY A 292 33.57 5.89 -0.77
C GLY A 292 34.74 6.88 -0.73
N PHE A 293 34.49 8.15 -0.35
CA PHE A 293 35.47 9.23 -0.47
C PHE A 293 35.90 9.84 0.88
N ILE A 294 35.08 9.69 1.92
CA ILE A 294 35.26 10.37 3.21
C ILE A 294 35.66 9.42 4.35
N GLU A 295 36.25 9.95 5.41
CA GLU A 295 36.56 9.18 6.63
C GLU A 295 35.31 8.90 7.49
N PRO A 296 35.31 7.83 8.32
CA PRO A 296 34.17 7.48 9.19
C PRO A 296 33.71 8.56 10.16
N TRP A 297 34.60 9.43 10.64
CA TRP A 297 34.17 10.54 11.50
C TRP A 297 33.43 11.63 10.71
N ALA A 298 33.76 11.81 9.42
CA ALA A 298 33.08 12.78 8.57
C ALA A 298 31.67 12.30 8.20
N SER A 299 31.46 10.99 8.05
CA SER A 299 30.12 10.42 7.84
C SER A 299 29.20 10.56 9.06
N LEU A 300 29.75 10.54 10.28
CA LEU A 300 29.02 10.90 11.50
C LEU A 300 28.49 12.34 11.43
N VAL A 301 29.36 13.30 11.09
CA VAL A 301 28.97 14.71 10.95
C VAL A 301 27.94 14.87 9.83
N MET A 302 28.13 14.17 8.71
CA MET A 302 27.20 14.17 7.58
C MET A 302 25.81 13.67 7.97
N GLY A 303 25.72 12.57 8.72
CA GLY A 303 24.45 12.06 9.23
C GLY A 303 23.71 13.06 10.11
N ILE A 304 24.43 13.75 11.00
CA ILE A 304 23.84 14.80 11.85
C ILE A 304 23.31 15.95 11.01
N VAL A 305 24.12 16.46 10.07
CA VAL A 305 23.74 17.59 9.21
C VAL A 305 22.57 17.21 8.30
N ALA A 306 22.60 16.03 7.68
CA ALA A 306 21.54 15.54 6.81
C ALA A 306 20.23 15.35 7.58
N GLY A 307 20.26 14.65 8.73
CA GLY A 307 19.08 14.45 9.57
C GLY A 307 18.42 15.76 9.99
N ALA A 308 19.21 16.77 10.35
CA ALA A 308 18.68 18.07 10.71
C ALA A 308 18.15 18.88 9.51
N ALA A 309 18.94 19.00 8.46
CA ALA A 309 18.61 19.82 7.31
C ALA A 309 17.41 19.25 6.52
N CYS A 310 17.36 17.94 6.32
CA CYS A 310 16.24 17.28 5.63
C CYS A 310 14.93 17.38 6.45
N ASN A 311 15.00 17.25 7.78
CA ASN A 311 13.84 17.47 8.66
C ASN A 311 13.25 18.87 8.48
N PHE A 312 14.08 19.92 8.54
CA PHE A 312 13.61 21.29 8.31
C PHE A 312 13.16 21.53 6.87
N ALA A 313 13.80 20.88 5.89
CA ALA A 313 13.44 20.99 4.47
C ALA A 313 12.03 20.46 4.17
N THR A 314 11.46 19.57 4.98
CA THR A 314 10.03 19.16 4.86
C THR A 314 9.06 20.34 4.93
N LYS A 315 9.48 21.48 5.50
CA LYS A 315 8.68 22.71 5.56
C LYS A 315 8.75 23.54 4.28
N LEU A 316 9.74 23.32 3.42
CA LEU A 316 9.95 24.11 2.20
C LEU A 316 8.79 23.96 1.22
N LYS A 317 8.14 22.80 1.18
CA LYS A 317 6.96 22.56 0.33
C LYS A 317 5.80 23.53 0.62
N PHE A 318 5.65 23.97 1.87
CA PHE A 318 4.64 24.99 2.23
C PHE A 318 5.04 26.40 1.77
N LEU A 319 6.34 26.70 1.76
CA LEU A 319 6.87 27.99 1.27
C LEU A 319 6.77 28.07 -0.26
N LEU A 320 7.16 27.00 -0.96
CA LEU A 320 7.08 26.90 -2.43
C LEU A 320 5.64 26.69 -2.93
N ARG A 321 4.72 26.32 -2.04
CA ARG A 321 3.32 25.95 -2.36
C ARG A 321 3.22 24.80 -3.38
N ILE A 322 4.19 23.90 -3.36
CA ILE A 322 4.20 22.67 -4.17
C ILE A 322 3.84 21.51 -3.25
N ASP A 323 2.93 20.65 -3.67
CA ASP A 323 2.49 19.49 -2.90
C ASP A 323 3.37 18.28 -3.20
N ASP A 324 4.58 18.27 -2.63
CA ASP A 324 5.40 17.08 -2.57
C ASP A 324 4.85 16.15 -1.47
N ALA A 325 4.20 15.07 -1.89
CA ALA A 325 3.36 14.26 -1.01
C ALA A 325 4.15 13.41 -0.04
N LEU A 326 5.26 12.85 -0.50
CA LEU A 326 6.09 11.91 0.24
C LEU A 326 7.48 12.51 0.54
N ASP A 327 7.60 13.84 0.45
CA ASP A 327 8.80 14.60 0.82
C ASP A 327 10.08 14.21 0.03
N LEU A 328 9.92 13.85 -1.26
CA LEU A 328 11.02 13.45 -2.15
C LEU A 328 12.11 14.52 -2.22
N PHE A 329 11.72 15.79 -2.31
CA PHE A 329 12.67 16.89 -2.36
C PHE A 329 13.46 17.02 -1.05
N ALA A 330 12.77 16.91 0.09
CA ALA A 330 13.39 17.08 1.40
C ALA A 330 14.33 15.93 1.74
N GLU A 331 13.96 14.69 1.46
CA GLU A 331 14.79 13.53 1.77
C GLU A 331 15.88 13.29 0.72
N HIS A 332 15.50 13.22 -0.58
CA HIS A 332 16.44 12.85 -1.65
C HIS A 332 17.22 14.04 -2.19
N ALA A 333 16.55 15.13 -2.61
CA ALA A 333 17.28 16.25 -3.23
C ALA A 333 18.19 16.98 -2.22
N ILE A 334 17.66 17.36 -1.04
CA ILE A 334 18.47 18.02 -0.02
C ILE A 334 19.56 17.09 0.54
N GLY A 335 19.24 15.81 0.79
CA GLY A 335 20.23 14.82 1.22
C GLY A 335 21.36 14.66 0.19
N GLY A 336 21.03 14.55 -1.09
CA GLY A 336 22.00 14.43 -2.18
C GLY A 336 22.88 15.67 -2.33
N ILE A 337 22.30 16.86 -2.19
CA ILE A 337 23.03 18.14 -2.15
C ILE A 337 24.04 18.15 -0.99
N ILE A 338 23.61 17.76 0.21
CA ILE A 338 24.48 17.72 1.39
C ILE A 338 25.64 16.76 1.15
N GLY A 339 25.36 15.53 0.68
CA GLY A 339 26.40 14.55 0.40
C GLY A 339 27.42 15.04 -0.65
N LEU A 340 26.95 15.63 -1.75
CA LEU A 340 27.82 16.19 -2.79
C LEU A 340 28.68 17.36 -2.28
N LEU A 341 28.15 18.20 -1.40
CA LEU A 341 28.92 19.26 -0.74
C LEU A 341 29.93 18.68 0.26
N PHE A 342 29.60 17.60 0.96
CA PHE A 342 30.54 16.94 1.87
C PHE A 342 31.79 16.43 1.14
N ASN A 343 31.66 15.98 -0.11
CA ASN A 343 32.83 15.64 -0.93
C ASN A 343 33.79 16.82 -1.13
N ALA A 344 33.26 18.04 -1.30
CA ALA A 344 34.12 19.22 -1.45
C ALA A 344 35.00 19.46 -0.23
N PHE A 345 34.49 19.17 0.97
CA PHE A 345 35.21 19.40 2.21
C PHE A 345 36.08 18.21 2.62
N PHE A 346 35.50 17.00 2.61
CA PHE A 346 36.03 15.84 3.34
C PHE A 346 36.50 14.69 2.45
N ALA A 347 36.34 14.76 1.12
CA ALA A 347 36.88 13.71 0.25
C ALA A 347 38.41 13.65 0.36
N LYS A 348 38.97 12.44 0.30
CA LYS A 348 40.40 12.22 0.45
C LYS A 348 40.95 11.28 -0.63
N THR A 349 41.98 11.71 -1.36
CA THR A 349 42.67 10.97 -2.41
C THR A 349 43.13 9.61 -1.92
N SER A 350 43.66 9.51 -0.70
CA SER A 350 44.10 8.23 -0.14
C SER A 350 42.96 7.22 0.05
N LEU A 351 41.71 7.68 0.22
CA LEU A 351 40.53 6.83 0.35
C LEU A 351 39.93 6.49 -1.01
N ILE A 352 39.90 7.45 -1.93
CA ILE A 352 39.47 7.23 -3.31
C ILE A 352 40.31 6.12 -3.97
N ALA A 353 41.62 6.13 -3.71
CA ALA A 353 42.59 5.17 -4.23
C ALA A 353 42.49 3.74 -3.64
N LEU A 354 41.63 3.49 -2.64
CA LEU A 354 41.49 2.17 -1.98
C LEU A 354 40.86 1.07 -2.86
N ASP A 355 40.48 1.40 -4.10
CA ASP A 355 40.04 0.44 -5.10
C ASP A 355 41.17 -0.01 -6.05
N ASP A 356 42.40 0.51 -5.87
CA ASP A 356 43.58 0.28 -6.71
C ASP A 356 43.39 0.67 -8.21
N VAL A 357 42.33 1.41 -8.53
CA VAL A 357 42.02 1.89 -9.89
C VAL A 357 42.10 3.42 -9.95
N ASN A 358 41.46 4.10 -9.00
CA ASN A 358 41.30 5.54 -8.99
C ASN A 358 42.40 6.25 -8.17
N THR A 359 43.66 5.98 -8.52
CA THR A 359 44.84 6.35 -7.70
C THR A 359 45.31 7.81 -7.84
N SER A 360 44.77 8.56 -8.79
CA SER A 360 45.20 9.93 -9.11
C SER A 360 44.11 11.00 -8.98
N ILE A 361 42.95 10.63 -8.41
CA ILE A 361 41.83 11.56 -8.24
C ILE A 361 42.10 12.47 -7.04
N PRO A 362 42.13 13.81 -7.22
CA PRO A 362 42.29 14.74 -6.10
C PRO A 362 41.05 14.70 -5.19
N GLY A 363 41.26 14.74 -3.88
CA GLY A 363 40.20 14.84 -2.88
C GLY A 363 39.61 16.25 -2.78
N GLY A 364 39.03 16.55 -1.63
CA GLY A 364 38.46 17.86 -1.29
C GLY A 364 39.43 18.75 -0.53
N TRP A 365 38.89 19.60 0.34
CA TRP A 365 39.66 20.57 1.13
C TRP A 365 40.67 19.93 2.08
N LEU A 366 40.40 18.72 2.59
CA LEU A 366 41.36 17.99 3.42
C LEU A 366 42.68 17.66 2.69
N ASP A 367 42.64 17.55 1.36
CA ASP A 367 43.84 17.39 0.51
C ASP A 367 44.31 18.71 -0.11
N HIS A 368 43.86 19.84 0.43
CA HIS A 368 44.15 21.19 -0.07
C HIS A 368 43.63 21.47 -1.51
N ASN A 369 42.69 20.67 -2.01
CA ASN A 369 42.00 20.94 -3.27
C ASN A 369 40.78 21.86 -3.05
N TRP A 370 41.05 23.15 -2.88
CA TRP A 370 40.01 24.16 -2.63
C TRP A 370 39.00 24.31 -3.77
N LYS A 371 39.42 23.95 -4.99
CA LYS A 371 38.61 24.02 -6.21
C LYS A 371 37.40 23.09 -6.14
N GLN A 372 37.48 22.01 -5.36
CA GLN A 372 36.41 21.02 -5.29
C GLN A 372 35.05 21.63 -4.87
N LEU A 373 35.04 22.68 -4.05
CA LEU A 373 33.80 23.32 -3.61
C LEU A 373 33.00 23.93 -4.76
N TYR A 374 33.62 24.74 -5.62
CA TYR A 374 32.87 25.35 -6.72
C TYR A 374 32.52 24.32 -7.80
N ILE A 375 33.33 23.26 -7.98
CA ILE A 375 33.06 22.16 -8.91
C ILE A 375 31.79 21.41 -8.49
N GLN A 376 31.74 20.95 -7.23
CA GLN A 376 30.56 20.27 -6.67
C GLN A 376 29.33 21.18 -6.69
N PHE A 377 29.48 22.45 -6.30
CA PHE A 377 28.37 23.40 -6.28
C PHE A 377 27.80 23.65 -7.68
N ALA A 378 28.66 23.89 -8.68
CA ALA A 378 28.21 24.08 -10.06
C ALA A 378 27.53 22.82 -10.63
N TYR A 379 28.05 21.63 -10.30
CA TYR A 379 27.41 20.36 -10.65
C TYR A 379 26.02 20.21 -10.03
N ILE A 380 25.89 20.52 -8.73
CA ILE A 380 24.59 20.53 -8.03
C ILE A 380 23.60 21.46 -8.73
N CYS A 381 24.01 22.70 -9.04
CA CYS A 381 23.16 23.66 -9.74
C CYS A 381 22.75 23.16 -11.13
N ALA A 382 23.67 22.55 -11.88
CA ALA A 382 23.39 21.97 -13.19
C ALA A 382 22.39 20.81 -13.09
N ALA A 383 22.60 19.88 -12.14
CA ALA A 383 21.72 18.76 -11.90
C ALA A 383 20.32 19.22 -11.46
N CYS A 384 20.21 20.10 -10.47
CA CYS A 384 18.92 20.63 -10.02
C CYS A 384 18.18 21.39 -11.14
N GLY A 385 18.87 22.31 -11.82
CA GLY A 385 18.28 23.15 -12.86
C GLY A 385 17.80 22.33 -14.05
N TYR A 386 18.64 21.42 -14.55
CA TYR A 386 18.30 20.55 -15.68
C TYR A 386 17.15 19.60 -15.33
N THR A 387 17.25 18.90 -14.21
CA THR A 387 16.22 17.96 -13.75
C THR A 387 14.89 18.68 -13.61
N PHE A 388 14.84 19.83 -12.92
CA PHE A 388 13.58 20.54 -12.71
C PHE A 388 12.95 20.98 -14.03
N VAL A 389 13.72 21.66 -14.88
CA VAL A 389 13.22 22.26 -16.13
C VAL A 389 12.77 21.18 -17.11
N VAL A 390 13.62 20.18 -17.38
CA VAL A 390 13.29 19.15 -18.37
C VAL A 390 12.17 18.25 -17.86
N THR A 391 12.14 17.92 -16.58
CA THR A 391 11.02 17.16 -15.99
C THR A 391 9.70 17.92 -16.11
N ALA A 392 9.68 19.21 -15.75
CA ALA A 392 8.47 20.03 -15.84
C ALA A 392 7.97 20.16 -17.29
N LEU A 393 8.88 20.40 -18.25
CA LEU A 393 8.53 20.47 -19.67
C LEU A 393 7.98 19.14 -20.19
N LEU A 394 8.60 18.02 -19.85
CA LEU A 394 8.15 16.69 -20.27
C LEU A 394 6.82 16.30 -19.65
N ALA A 395 6.67 16.49 -18.34
CA ALA A 395 5.42 16.23 -17.65
C ALA A 395 4.30 17.08 -18.26
N LYS A 396 4.56 18.36 -18.53
CA LYS A 396 3.57 19.23 -19.16
C LYS A 396 3.24 18.81 -20.59
N ALA A 397 4.24 18.42 -21.38
CA ALA A 397 4.04 17.95 -22.74
C ALA A 397 3.15 16.69 -22.77
N VAL A 398 3.41 15.71 -21.89
CA VAL A 398 2.59 14.50 -21.77
C VAL A 398 1.18 14.85 -21.31
N ASP A 399 1.04 15.71 -20.30
CA ASP A 399 -0.25 16.15 -19.77
C ASP A 399 -1.13 16.87 -20.79
N MET A 400 -0.54 17.49 -21.81
CA MET A 400 -1.26 18.18 -22.89
C MET A 400 -1.75 17.24 -24.00
N ILE A 401 -1.31 15.98 -24.04
CA ILE A 401 -1.75 15.01 -25.06
C ILE A 401 -3.13 14.45 -24.67
N PRO A 402 -4.16 14.57 -25.53
CA PRO A 402 -5.48 14.01 -25.25
C PRO A 402 -5.42 12.52 -24.93
N GLY A 403 -6.01 12.12 -23.80
CA GLY A 403 -5.97 10.74 -23.28
C GLY A 403 -4.80 10.44 -22.32
N LEU A 404 -3.73 11.25 -22.35
CA LEU A 404 -2.53 11.08 -21.51
C LEU A 404 -2.39 12.12 -20.40
N HIS A 405 -3.48 12.80 -20.02
CA HIS A 405 -3.50 13.66 -18.83
C HIS A 405 -2.88 12.95 -17.63
N LEU A 406 -1.92 13.59 -16.97
CA LEU A 406 -1.15 12.96 -15.90
C LEU A 406 -1.95 12.90 -14.60
N ARG A 407 -2.84 13.87 -14.37
CA ARG A 407 -3.67 13.94 -13.18
C ARG A 407 -5.01 13.22 -13.38
N ALA A 408 -5.46 12.52 -12.35
CA ALA A 408 -6.77 11.89 -12.29
C ALA A 408 -7.88 12.94 -12.10
N SER A 409 -9.13 12.54 -12.31
CA SER A 409 -10.26 13.43 -12.06
C SER A 409 -10.44 13.69 -10.56
N GLU A 410 -11.13 14.76 -10.21
CA GLU A 410 -11.41 15.10 -8.81
C GLU A 410 -12.23 14.00 -8.09
N GLU A 411 -13.15 13.37 -8.81
CA GLU A 411 -13.93 12.23 -8.32
C GLU A 411 -13.04 11.00 -8.08
N ALA A 412 -12.07 10.75 -8.97
CA ALA A 412 -11.09 9.68 -8.80
C ALA A 412 -10.20 9.92 -7.57
N GLU A 413 -9.71 11.15 -7.37
CA GLU A 413 -8.96 11.52 -6.16
C GLU A 413 -9.80 11.31 -4.89
N HIS A 414 -11.11 11.59 -4.93
CA HIS A 414 -11.99 11.40 -3.79
C HIS A 414 -12.21 9.91 -3.46
N ARG A 415 -12.57 9.10 -4.45
CA ARG A 415 -12.76 7.64 -4.32
C ARG A 415 -11.48 6.92 -3.88
N GLY A 416 -10.34 7.34 -4.45
CA GLY A 416 -9.02 6.77 -4.21
C GLY A 416 -8.45 6.10 -5.44
N MET A 417 -7.14 6.24 -5.61
CA MET A 417 -6.42 5.74 -6.78
C MET A 417 -6.38 4.21 -6.90
N ASP A 418 -6.57 3.49 -5.79
CA ASP A 418 -6.65 2.02 -5.78
C ASP A 418 -7.88 1.56 -6.58
N ASP A 419 -9.05 2.16 -6.30
CA ASP A 419 -10.32 1.89 -6.99
C ASP A 419 -10.27 2.33 -8.45
N ASP A 420 -9.75 3.54 -8.70
CA ASP A 420 -9.84 4.18 -10.01
C ASP A 420 -8.81 3.67 -11.04
N GLN A 421 -7.58 3.38 -10.60
CA GLN A 421 -6.49 3.01 -11.52
C GLN A 421 -6.19 1.52 -11.56
N ILE A 422 -6.55 0.75 -10.52
CA ILE A 422 -6.25 -0.68 -10.43
C ILE A 422 -7.53 -1.51 -10.39
N GLY A 423 -8.52 -1.10 -9.61
CA GLY A 423 -9.72 -1.89 -9.33
C GLY A 423 -9.51 -2.93 -8.22
N GLU A 424 -8.40 -2.84 -7.47
CA GLU A 424 -8.04 -3.72 -6.35
C GLU A 424 -7.64 -2.88 -5.12
N PHE A 425 -7.64 -3.49 -3.93
CA PHE A 425 -7.40 -2.78 -2.67
C PHE A 425 -6.27 -3.40 -1.85
N ALA A 426 -5.42 -2.57 -1.23
CA ALA A 426 -4.28 -3.02 -0.42
C ALA A 426 -4.68 -3.80 0.84
N SER A 427 -5.87 -3.55 1.40
CA SER A 427 -6.33 -4.22 2.62
C SER A 427 -7.86 -4.25 2.68
N ASP A 428 -8.41 -5.45 2.61
CA ASP A 428 -9.85 -5.71 2.60
C ASP A 428 -10.40 -5.93 4.01
N TYR A 429 -10.14 -4.98 4.91
CA TYR A 429 -10.77 -4.97 6.23
C TYR A 429 -12.07 -4.18 6.15
N ILE A 430 -13.14 -4.92 5.82
CA ILE A 430 -14.56 -4.62 6.04
C ILE A 430 -14.95 -3.17 5.66
N GLU A 431 -14.95 -2.88 4.37
CA GLU A 431 -16.11 -2.19 3.79
C GLU A 431 -17.07 -3.30 3.36
N VAL A 432 -18.27 -3.34 3.95
CA VAL A 432 -19.29 -4.31 3.54
C VAL A 432 -19.76 -3.93 2.14
N ARG A 433 -19.14 -4.55 1.13
CA ARG A 433 -19.59 -4.77 -0.26
C ARG A 433 -19.50 -3.58 -1.23
N ARG A 434 -18.87 -3.80 -2.39
CA ARG A 434 -18.75 -2.80 -3.47
C ARG A 434 -19.80 -2.93 -4.58
N ASP A 435 -20.35 -4.10 -4.89
CA ASP A 435 -21.48 -4.27 -5.82
C ASP A 435 -22.47 -5.36 -5.36
N PHE A 436 -23.76 -5.20 -5.69
CA PHE A 436 -24.86 -6.06 -5.23
C PHE A 436 -25.03 -7.35 -6.06
N ASP A 437 -24.43 -7.41 -7.26
CA ASP A 437 -24.67 -8.48 -8.24
C ASP A 437 -23.80 -9.74 -8.02
N ASP A 438 -22.85 -9.71 -7.09
CA ASP A 438 -22.03 -10.87 -6.69
C ASP A 438 -22.82 -11.94 -5.92
N TRP A 439 -24.11 -11.70 -5.66
CA TRP A 439 -25.02 -12.75 -5.18
C TRP A 439 -25.83 -13.44 -6.28
N THR A 440 -25.65 -13.09 -7.55
CA THR A 440 -26.35 -13.82 -8.60
C THR A 440 -25.60 -15.12 -8.89
N PRO A 441 -26.19 -16.33 -8.70
CA PRO A 441 -25.64 -17.50 -9.37
C PRO A 441 -25.55 -17.17 -10.87
N PRO A 442 -24.45 -17.51 -11.57
CA PRO A 442 -24.24 -17.05 -12.94
C PRO A 442 -25.50 -17.32 -13.77
N ALA A 443 -25.97 -16.34 -14.56
CA ALA A 443 -27.07 -16.49 -15.52
C ALA A 443 -26.85 -17.63 -16.54
N ALA A 444 -25.67 -18.26 -16.52
CA ALA A 444 -25.40 -19.56 -17.12
C ALA A 444 -26.30 -20.69 -16.57
N VAL A 445 -26.84 -20.60 -15.35
CA VAL A 445 -27.77 -21.60 -14.81
C VAL A 445 -29.16 -21.45 -15.44
N GLU A 446 -29.71 -20.25 -15.61
CA GLU A 446 -30.99 -20.10 -16.32
C GLU A 446 -30.92 -20.48 -17.80
N LYS A 447 -29.82 -20.13 -18.49
CA LYS A 447 -29.62 -20.56 -19.89
C LYS A 447 -29.37 -22.07 -20.02
N LYS A 448 -28.70 -22.70 -19.06
CA LYS A 448 -28.45 -24.16 -19.06
C LYS A 448 -29.75 -24.95 -18.88
N TRP A 449 -30.70 -24.45 -18.09
CA TRP A 449 -32.00 -25.11 -17.90
C TRP A 449 -32.98 -24.81 -19.04
N ALA A 450 -32.91 -23.63 -19.66
CA ALA A 450 -33.71 -23.29 -20.84
C ALA A 450 -33.25 -24.02 -22.14
N LEU A 451 -31.95 -24.27 -22.31
CA LEU A 451 -31.42 -25.01 -23.47
C LEU A 451 -31.61 -26.53 -23.33
N LEU A 452 -31.53 -27.08 -22.12
CA LEU A 452 -31.83 -28.49 -21.85
C LEU A 452 -33.35 -28.80 -21.97
N ALA A 453 -34.21 -27.80 -21.78
CA ALA A 453 -35.66 -27.94 -21.99
C ALA A 453 -36.08 -28.00 -23.47
N ASN A 454 -35.23 -27.56 -24.42
CA ASN A 454 -35.56 -27.43 -25.84
C ASN A 454 -34.71 -28.30 -26.80
N GLY A 455 -33.99 -29.30 -26.29
CA GLY A 455 -33.42 -30.37 -27.11
C GLY A 455 -32.34 -29.97 -28.13
N GLN A 456 -31.65 -28.83 -27.95
CA GLN A 456 -30.58 -28.39 -28.84
C GLN A 456 -29.21 -28.52 -28.19
N THR A 457 -28.41 -29.46 -28.69
CA THR A 457 -26.98 -29.59 -28.40
C THR A 457 -26.17 -28.94 -29.52
N THR A 458 -25.52 -27.78 -29.28
CA THR A 458 -24.11 -27.45 -29.65
C THR A 458 -23.74 -25.94 -29.64
N MET A 459 -22.66 -25.60 -28.89
CA MET A 459 -21.53 -24.63 -29.11
C MET A 459 -21.77 -23.08 -29.17
N PRO A 460 -20.75 -22.19 -29.01
CA PRO A 460 -19.31 -22.34 -28.68
C PRO A 460 -18.82 -21.50 -27.45
N VAL A 461 -17.58 -21.74 -27.00
CA VAL A 461 -16.89 -21.03 -25.90
C VAL A 461 -16.07 -19.85 -26.46
N ALA A 462 -16.18 -18.67 -25.84
CA ALA A 462 -15.27 -17.53 -26.03
C ALA A 462 -14.31 -17.39 -24.84
N ALA A 463 -13.06 -17.03 -25.13
CA ALA A 463 -11.89 -17.17 -24.26
C ALA A 463 -11.78 -16.10 -23.16
N GLY A 464 -11.55 -16.52 -21.92
CA GLY A 464 -11.22 -15.65 -20.78
C GLY A 464 -10.96 -16.41 -19.48
N ASP A 465 -11.67 -17.52 -19.24
CA ASP A 465 -11.50 -18.30 -18.00
C ASP A 465 -10.40 -19.36 -18.14
N ARG A 466 -9.15 -18.94 -17.93
CA ARG A 466 -8.09 -19.85 -17.50
C ARG A 466 -7.35 -19.15 -16.38
N HIS A 467 -7.56 -19.62 -15.15
CA HIS A 467 -6.56 -19.89 -14.10
C HIS A 467 -7.29 -19.97 -12.74
N GLY A 468 -7.28 -21.15 -12.11
CA GLY A 468 -7.62 -21.30 -10.70
C GLY A 468 -8.70 -22.33 -10.35
N PHE A 469 -8.53 -23.60 -10.71
CA PHE A 469 -9.16 -24.69 -9.95
C PHE A 469 -8.11 -25.27 -9.00
N ALA A 470 -8.40 -25.29 -7.70
CA ALA A 470 -7.64 -26.04 -6.72
C ALA A 470 -8.14 -27.50 -6.69
N GLU A 471 -7.21 -28.43 -6.79
CA GLU A 471 -7.42 -29.87 -6.69
C GLU A 471 -7.99 -30.24 -5.31
N THR A 472 -9.11 -30.96 -5.28
CA THR A 472 -9.62 -31.63 -4.08
C THR A 472 -8.98 -33.01 -3.97
N GLY A 473 -8.17 -33.23 -2.93
CA GLY A 473 -7.64 -34.54 -2.58
C GLY A 473 -8.75 -35.51 -2.17
N GLU A 474 -8.79 -36.65 -2.86
CA GLU A 474 -9.66 -37.78 -2.58
C GLU A 474 -9.25 -38.51 -1.29
N HIS A 475 -10.23 -38.85 -0.44
CA HIS A 475 -10.15 -40.02 0.42
C HIS A 475 -11.31 -40.96 0.09
N GLN A 476 -10.93 -42.13 -0.44
CA GLN A 476 -11.79 -43.23 -0.87
C GLN A 476 -12.68 -43.79 0.25
N VAL A 477 -13.94 -44.11 -0.06
CA VAL A 477 -14.58 -45.36 0.39
C VAL A 477 -15.46 -45.94 -0.73
N ARG A 478 -15.22 -47.23 -0.97
CA ARG A 478 -15.75 -48.14 -2.00
C ARG A 478 -17.28 -48.18 -2.14
N ARG A 479 -17.75 -48.26 -3.40
CA ARG A 479 -19.03 -48.87 -3.79
C ARG A 479 -18.87 -50.38 -3.96
N VAL A 480 -19.88 -51.13 -3.53
CA VAL A 480 -20.21 -52.48 -4.00
C VAL A 480 -21.69 -52.44 -4.41
N GLY A 481 -22.00 -52.82 -5.66
CA GLY A 481 -23.36 -53.06 -6.17
C GLY A 481 -23.99 -54.30 -5.50
N SER A 482 -25.21 -54.73 -5.73
CA SER A 482 -26.08 -54.67 -6.91
C SER A 482 -27.38 -55.44 -6.60
N GLY A 483 -28.48 -55.10 -7.29
CA GLY A 483 -29.67 -55.93 -7.48
C GLY A 483 -30.77 -55.69 -6.43
N THR A 484 -32.07 -55.67 -6.74
CA THR A 484 -32.85 -56.01 -7.93
C THR A 484 -34.29 -55.51 -7.67
N GLN A 485 -34.99 -54.95 -8.67
CA GLN A 485 -36.46 -54.77 -8.72
C GLN A 485 -37.20 -56.14 -8.75
N PRO A 486 -38.56 -56.30 -8.83
CA PRO A 486 -39.69 -55.36 -9.08
C PRO A 486 -40.93 -55.57 -8.15
N ALA A 487 -41.84 -54.59 -7.95
CA ALA A 487 -43.09 -54.22 -8.65
C ALA A 487 -44.42 -54.91 -8.24
N VAL A 488 -45.49 -54.08 -8.32
CA VAL A 488 -46.94 -54.35 -8.53
C VAL A 488 -47.83 -54.68 -7.33
N GLY A 489 -48.96 -53.96 -7.23
CA GLY A 489 -50.19 -54.49 -6.61
C GLY A 489 -51.18 -53.44 -6.11
N GLN A 490 -52.19 -53.13 -6.93
CA GLN A 490 -53.35 -52.25 -6.67
C GLN A 490 -54.45 -52.89 -5.81
N ASN A 491 -55.47 -52.06 -5.49
CA ASN A 491 -56.82 -52.30 -4.95
C ASN A 491 -56.88 -52.37 -3.42
N GLY A 492 -57.83 -51.75 -2.70
CA GLY A 492 -59.05 -51.04 -3.04
C GLY A 492 -60.05 -51.22 -1.89
N TYR A 493 -60.66 -50.12 -1.45
CA TYR A 493 -61.94 -49.99 -0.71
C TYR A 493 -62.10 -50.30 0.80
N GLU A 494 -62.81 -49.35 1.43
CA GLU A 494 -63.88 -49.47 2.45
C GLU A 494 -63.60 -49.32 3.97
N ASN A 495 -63.91 -48.10 4.45
CA ASN A 495 -65.00 -47.70 5.38
C ASN A 495 -65.18 -48.27 6.80
N HIS A 496 -65.26 -47.29 7.73
CA HIS A 496 -65.99 -47.21 9.02
C HIS A 496 -65.45 -48.09 10.18
N VAL A 497 -65.51 -47.76 11.48
CA VAL A 497 -66.45 -47.02 12.34
C VAL A 497 -65.70 -46.50 13.60
N SER A 498 -66.31 -45.52 14.27
CA SER A 498 -66.00 -44.84 15.54
C SER A 498 -66.16 -45.64 16.86
N SER A 499 -65.30 -45.29 17.84
CA SER A 499 -65.51 -44.93 19.27
C SER A 499 -65.80 -45.96 20.41
N PHE A 500 -65.22 -45.59 21.59
CA PHE A 500 -65.41 -45.97 23.02
C PHE A 500 -64.55 -47.15 23.58
N PHE A 501 -63.99 -47.17 24.81
CA PHE A 501 -64.02 -46.36 26.07
C PHE A 501 -62.72 -46.63 26.91
N LEU A 502 -62.42 -45.78 27.90
CA LEU A 502 -61.24 -45.70 28.83
C LEU A 502 -61.14 -46.83 29.90
N PRO A 503 -60.01 -47.04 30.66
CA PRO A 503 -59.68 -46.25 31.90
C PRO A 503 -58.17 -46.07 32.31
N ASP A 504 -57.94 -45.01 33.10
CA ASP A 504 -57.04 -44.73 34.24
C ASP A 504 -55.52 -45.02 34.36
N SER A 505 -54.88 -44.07 35.08
CA SER A 505 -53.52 -43.97 35.68
C SER A 505 -52.40 -43.44 34.75
N SER A 506 -51.53 -42.49 35.12
CA SER A 506 -51.11 -41.98 36.43
C SER A 506 -50.33 -40.65 36.33
N LEU A 507 -50.68 -39.68 37.19
CA LEU A 507 -49.83 -38.85 38.07
C LEU A 507 -48.36 -38.45 37.72
N GLN A 508 -47.94 -38.40 36.45
CA GLN A 508 -46.65 -37.77 36.06
C GLN A 508 -46.81 -36.57 35.11
N ASP A 509 -47.92 -36.48 34.37
CA ASP A 509 -48.09 -35.40 33.37
C ASP A 509 -48.60 -34.07 33.94
N LEU A 510 -49.10 -34.05 35.19
CA LEU A 510 -49.56 -32.83 35.86
C LEU A 510 -48.44 -32.02 36.54
N ALA A 511 -47.23 -32.57 36.66
CA ALA A 511 -46.07 -31.81 37.13
C ALA A 511 -45.35 -31.02 36.00
N PHE A 512 -45.58 -31.39 34.74
CA PHE A 512 -44.96 -30.72 33.58
C PHE A 512 -45.76 -29.52 33.05
N SER A 513 -47.03 -29.38 33.43
CA SER A 513 -47.91 -28.30 32.96
C SER A 513 -47.78 -26.99 33.75
N LEU A 514 -47.14 -26.99 34.93
CA LEU A 514 -46.88 -25.76 35.70
C LEU A 514 -45.43 -25.26 35.59
N ALA A 515 -44.49 -26.11 35.17
CA ALA A 515 -43.12 -25.69 34.87
C ALA A 515 -42.99 -25.00 33.50
N SER A 516 -43.87 -25.33 32.55
CA SER A 516 -43.90 -24.72 31.20
C SER A 516 -44.48 -23.30 31.16
N LEU A 517 -45.08 -22.81 32.26
CA LEU A 517 -45.48 -21.42 32.44
C LEU A 517 -44.39 -20.53 33.06
N GLN A 518 -43.29 -21.13 33.55
CA GLN A 518 -42.09 -20.40 33.99
C GLN A 518 -41.00 -20.30 32.92
N TRP A 519 -41.09 -21.02 31.79
CA TRP A 519 -40.13 -20.83 30.67
C TRP A 519 -40.41 -19.58 29.81
N ILE A 520 -41.43 -18.79 30.16
CA ILE A 520 -41.61 -17.41 29.70
C ILE A 520 -40.92 -16.46 30.71
N PHE A 521 -39.69 -16.76 31.12
CA PHE A 521 -38.85 -15.78 31.81
C PHE A 521 -38.17 -14.89 30.77
N ALA A 522 -38.85 -13.77 30.50
CA ALA A 522 -38.31 -12.49 30.03
C ALA A 522 -37.33 -12.55 28.84
N MET A 523 -37.87 -12.66 27.62
CA MET A 523 -37.14 -12.08 26.48
C MET A 523 -36.92 -10.59 26.81
N PRO A 524 -35.67 -10.10 26.88
CA PRO A 524 -35.38 -8.70 27.11
C PRO A 524 -36.05 -7.92 26.00
N LEU A 525 -36.98 -7.07 26.39
CA LEU A 525 -37.74 -6.29 25.44
C LEU A 525 -36.82 -5.18 24.93
N PRO A 526 -37.04 -4.65 23.71
CA PRO A 526 -36.13 -3.64 23.16
C PRO A 526 -36.03 -2.39 24.05
N TYR A 527 -37.03 -2.17 24.92
CA TYR A 527 -37.00 -1.16 25.96
C TYR A 527 -35.85 -1.34 26.97
N ASP A 528 -35.52 -2.58 27.36
CA ASP A 528 -34.46 -2.87 28.33
C ASP A 528 -33.09 -2.51 27.74
N LEU A 529 -32.88 -2.85 26.46
CA LEU A 529 -31.69 -2.47 25.72
C LEU A 529 -31.57 -0.95 25.63
N CYS A 530 -32.63 -0.26 25.18
CA CYS A 530 -32.63 1.20 25.06
C CYS A 530 -32.33 1.86 26.42
N ALA A 531 -32.96 1.40 27.50
CA ALA A 531 -32.75 1.93 28.84
C ALA A 531 -31.30 1.70 29.34
N ARG A 532 -30.73 0.51 29.13
CA ARG A 532 -29.35 0.21 29.53
C ARG A 532 -28.33 1.05 28.76
N VAL A 533 -28.53 1.19 27.44
CA VAL A 533 -27.68 2.03 26.60
C VAL A 533 -27.79 3.50 27.01
N GLN A 534 -29.00 3.98 27.28
CA GLN A 534 -29.25 5.33 27.79
C GLN A 534 -28.55 5.61 29.12
N ASN A 535 -28.66 4.68 30.07
CA ASN A 535 -28.00 4.81 31.37
C ASN A 535 -26.47 4.76 31.25
N ALA A 536 -25.94 3.90 30.38
CA ALA A 536 -24.50 3.78 30.17
C ALA A 536 -23.89 5.08 29.63
N PHE A 537 -24.49 5.72 28.61
CA PHE A 537 -23.94 6.98 28.10
C PHE A 537 -24.15 8.15 29.07
N ARG A 538 -25.29 8.22 29.79
CA ARG A 538 -25.52 9.26 30.82
C ARG A 538 -24.53 9.16 31.97
N GLY A 539 -24.18 7.94 32.36
CA GLY A 539 -23.14 7.63 33.35
C GLY A 539 -21.70 7.71 32.80
N ARG A 540 -21.52 8.05 31.52
CA ARG A 540 -20.22 8.06 30.82
C ARG A 540 -19.45 6.74 30.91
N HIS A 541 -20.17 5.62 30.97
CA HIS A 541 -19.55 4.31 30.96
C HIS A 541 -19.11 3.96 29.53
N PRO A 542 -17.87 3.48 29.33
CA PRO A 542 -17.38 3.12 28.01
C PRO A 542 -17.99 1.81 27.47
N ARG A 543 -18.63 1.02 28.33
CA ARG A 543 -19.20 -0.28 27.98
C ARG A 543 -20.60 -0.46 28.55
N VAL A 544 -21.44 -1.18 27.82
CA VAL A 544 -22.75 -1.63 28.28
C VAL A 544 -22.86 -3.14 28.14
N CYS A 545 -23.48 -3.79 29.12
CA CYS A 545 -23.70 -5.23 29.16
C CYS A 545 -25.21 -5.52 29.12
N VAL A 546 -25.62 -6.32 28.13
CA VAL A 546 -27.01 -6.71 27.91
C VAL A 546 -27.15 -8.21 27.74
N ASP A 547 -28.37 -8.71 27.92
CA ASP A 547 -28.67 -10.13 27.77
C ASP A 547 -28.52 -10.59 26.32
N HIS A 548 -28.05 -11.82 26.14
CA HIS A 548 -27.80 -12.40 24.82
C HIS A 548 -29.09 -12.88 24.15
N THR A 549 -29.68 -12.04 23.30
CA THR A 549 -30.82 -12.41 22.45
C THR A 549 -30.60 -12.03 20.99
N LYS A 550 -31.30 -12.70 20.08
CA LYS A 550 -31.27 -12.38 18.64
C LYS A 550 -31.64 -10.92 18.38
N GLN A 551 -32.66 -10.41 19.08
CA GLN A 551 -33.09 -9.02 19.01
C GLN A 551 -32.00 -8.05 19.47
N ASN A 552 -31.43 -8.25 20.66
CA ASN A 552 -30.40 -7.34 21.18
C ASN A 552 -29.15 -7.35 20.30
N LEU A 553 -28.76 -8.52 19.80
CA LEU A 553 -27.65 -8.64 18.86
C LEU A 553 -27.96 -7.95 17.53
N GLY A 554 -29.19 -8.08 17.01
CA GLY A 554 -29.65 -7.40 15.81
C GLY A 554 -29.56 -5.88 15.95
N VAL A 555 -30.18 -5.31 16.99
CA VAL A 555 -30.15 -3.86 17.26
C VAL A 555 -28.71 -3.35 17.46
N LEU A 556 -27.89 -4.04 18.28
CA LEU A 556 -26.49 -3.63 18.49
C LEU A 556 -25.65 -3.74 17.21
N SER A 557 -25.92 -4.72 16.36
CA SER A 557 -25.27 -4.83 15.05
C SER A 557 -25.62 -3.64 14.15
N ILE A 558 -26.88 -3.18 14.13
CA ILE A 558 -27.25 -1.95 13.42
C ILE A 558 -26.49 -0.74 13.98
N LEU A 559 -26.44 -0.59 15.31
CA LEU A 559 -25.73 0.52 15.96
C LEU A 559 -24.22 0.51 15.66
N LEU A 560 -23.62 -0.68 15.59
CA LEU A 560 -22.20 -0.86 15.22
C LEU A 560 -21.98 -0.41 13.77
N ARG A 561 -22.80 -0.89 12.84
CA ARG A 561 -22.72 -0.53 11.41
C ARG A 561 -22.99 0.96 11.17
N ALA A 562 -23.91 1.56 11.91
CA ALA A 562 -24.19 2.99 11.87
C ALA A 562 -23.13 3.86 12.60
N GLY A 563 -22.16 3.24 13.28
CA GLY A 563 -21.01 3.92 13.87
C GLY A 563 -21.26 4.54 15.26
N PHE A 564 -22.36 4.19 15.92
CA PHE A 564 -22.71 4.65 17.28
C PHE A 564 -21.91 3.95 18.38
N ILE A 565 -21.53 2.71 18.15
CA ILE A 565 -20.70 1.89 19.05
C ILE A 565 -19.45 1.42 18.30
N SER A 566 -18.36 1.14 19.01
CA SER A 566 -17.07 0.78 18.40
C SER A 566 -16.84 -0.73 18.31
N ASN A 567 -17.51 -1.52 19.14
CA ASN A 567 -17.31 -2.96 19.21
C ASN A 567 -18.51 -3.67 19.87
N VAL A 568 -18.76 -4.92 19.49
CA VAL A 568 -19.73 -5.83 20.11
C VAL A 568 -19.03 -7.16 20.37
N THR A 569 -18.91 -7.56 21.63
CA THR A 569 -18.22 -8.78 22.05
C THR A 569 -19.15 -9.66 22.89
N ARG A 570 -19.13 -10.97 22.64
CA ARG A 570 -19.89 -11.94 23.44
C ARG A 570 -19.11 -12.31 24.71
N GLY A 571 -19.81 -12.53 25.82
CA GLY A 571 -19.18 -12.84 27.10
C GLY A 571 -20.16 -13.29 28.18
N THR A 572 -19.79 -13.10 29.43
CA THR A 572 -20.62 -13.43 30.61
C THR A 572 -20.88 -12.15 31.42
N PRO A 573 -21.68 -12.18 32.52
CA PRO A 573 -21.79 -11.04 33.43
C PRO A 573 -20.46 -10.58 34.01
N ALA A 574 -19.45 -11.45 34.07
CA ALA A 574 -18.13 -11.11 34.58
C ALA A 574 -17.32 -10.24 33.60
N GLY A 575 -17.55 -10.38 32.28
CA GLY A 575 -16.83 -9.59 31.29
C GLY A 575 -16.95 -10.12 29.85
N PRO A 576 -16.39 -9.37 28.88
CA PRO A 576 -16.32 -9.79 27.48
C PRO A 576 -15.24 -10.88 27.30
N SER A 577 -15.68 -12.11 27.06
CA SER A 577 -14.81 -13.27 26.83
C SER A 577 -15.53 -14.24 25.90
N PRO A 578 -15.16 -14.27 24.60
CA PRO A 578 -15.77 -15.19 23.64
C PRO A 578 -15.57 -16.65 24.04
N GLU A 579 -14.43 -16.96 24.67
CA GLU A 579 -14.12 -18.30 25.16
C GLU A 579 -15.08 -18.71 26.29
N ASP A 580 -15.25 -17.86 27.31
CA ASP A 580 -16.18 -18.14 28.41
C ASP A 580 -17.64 -18.18 27.93
N PHE A 581 -17.98 -17.38 26.91
CA PHE A 581 -19.30 -17.41 26.30
C PHE A 581 -19.61 -18.76 25.66
N LEU A 582 -18.62 -19.37 24.99
CA LEU A 582 -18.75 -20.68 24.35
C LEU A 582 -18.72 -21.82 25.37
N ALA A 583 -17.93 -21.67 26.44
CA ALA A 583 -17.83 -22.64 27.53
C ALA A 583 -19.06 -22.64 28.46
N GLU A 584 -19.78 -21.51 28.57
CA GLU A 584 -20.97 -21.37 29.41
C GLU A 584 -22.18 -22.11 28.80
N THR A 585 -22.71 -23.09 29.53
CA THR A 585 -23.89 -23.88 29.14
C THR A 585 -25.19 -23.23 29.60
N ASN A 586 -25.14 -22.32 30.59
CA ASN A 586 -26.32 -21.60 31.05
C ASN A 586 -26.59 -20.35 30.20
N GLU A 587 -27.60 -20.40 29.34
CA GLU A 587 -27.99 -19.28 28.47
C GLU A 587 -28.30 -17.99 29.25
N ALA A 588 -28.84 -18.10 30.48
CA ALA A 588 -29.14 -16.94 31.32
C ALA A 588 -27.89 -16.19 31.79
N ARG A 589 -26.70 -16.80 31.70
CA ARG A 589 -25.40 -16.19 32.00
C ARG A 589 -24.66 -15.73 30.75
N ARG A 590 -25.25 -15.84 29.55
CA ARG A 590 -24.65 -15.28 28.33
C ARG A 590 -24.97 -13.80 28.20
N ARG A 591 -23.97 -12.98 27.84
CA ARG A 591 -24.09 -11.53 27.68
C ARG A 591 -23.51 -11.06 26.35
N ILE A 592 -23.99 -9.91 25.91
CA ILE A 592 -23.41 -9.12 24.82
C ILE A 592 -22.89 -7.83 25.44
N TRP A 593 -21.60 -7.57 25.25
CA TRP A 593 -20.93 -6.36 25.64
C TRP A 593 -20.81 -5.44 24.42
N ALA A 594 -21.23 -4.19 24.55
CA ALA A 594 -21.04 -3.19 23.51
C ALA A 594 -20.19 -2.02 24.04
N ASP A 595 -19.16 -1.67 23.28
CA ASP A 595 -18.27 -0.54 23.58
C ASP A 595 -18.86 0.74 22.98
N LEU A 596 -19.24 1.69 23.82
CA LEU A 596 -19.80 2.98 23.38
C LEU A 596 -18.69 3.84 22.78
N LYS A 597 -18.97 4.47 21.64
CA LYS A 597 -18.03 5.37 20.97
C LYS A 597 -18.14 6.78 21.54
N TYR A 598 -17.00 7.38 21.88
CA TYR A 598 -16.92 8.78 22.34
C TYR A 598 -16.08 9.60 21.37
N ARG A 599 -16.42 10.89 21.24
CA ARG A 599 -15.66 11.90 20.51
C ARG A 599 -15.64 13.17 21.35
N ASP A 600 -14.45 13.70 21.62
CA ASP A 600 -14.26 14.91 22.46
C ASP A 600 -14.98 14.80 23.82
N ASP A 601 -14.82 13.66 24.50
CA ASP A 601 -15.49 13.29 25.77
C ASP A 601 -17.03 13.33 25.76
N ARG A 602 -17.64 13.30 24.57
CA ARG A 602 -19.09 13.19 24.38
C ARG A 602 -19.44 11.86 23.70
N PRO A 603 -20.48 11.16 24.14
CA PRO A 603 -20.90 9.93 23.47
C PRO A 603 -21.40 10.27 22.06
N VAL A 604 -21.02 9.46 21.08
CA VAL A 604 -21.52 9.58 19.69
C VAL A 604 -23.02 9.25 19.65
N LEU A 605 -23.45 8.26 20.43
CA LEU A 605 -24.86 7.99 20.68
C LEU A 605 -25.39 8.91 21.78
N THR A 606 -26.24 9.85 21.39
CA THR A 606 -26.80 10.90 22.25
C THR A 606 -28.20 10.59 22.75
N ASP A 607 -28.99 9.86 21.96
CA ASP A 607 -30.33 9.44 22.34
C ASP A 607 -30.73 8.11 21.69
N MET A 608 -31.58 7.35 22.38
CA MET A 608 -32.13 6.09 21.88
C MET A 608 -33.55 5.89 22.43
N GLU A 609 -34.55 5.92 21.57
CA GLU A 609 -35.96 5.81 21.95
C GLU A 609 -36.62 4.55 21.39
N LEU A 610 -37.49 3.95 22.19
CA LEU A 610 -38.32 2.84 21.76
C LEU A 610 -39.52 3.35 20.96
N ILE A 611 -39.72 2.79 19.77
CA ILE A 611 -40.84 3.13 18.89
C ILE A 611 -41.98 2.14 19.09
N SER A 612 -41.74 0.85 18.80
CA SER A 612 -42.74 -0.21 19.00
C SER A 612 -42.70 -0.75 20.42
N ARG A 613 -43.86 -0.82 21.06
CA ARG A 613 -44.05 -1.38 22.40
C ARG A 613 -44.80 -2.71 22.29
N PRO A 614 -44.62 -3.66 23.22
CA PRO A 614 -45.43 -4.88 23.24
C PRO A 614 -46.94 -4.63 23.23
N SER A 615 -47.38 -3.57 23.91
CA SER A 615 -48.79 -3.15 23.96
C SER A 615 -49.26 -2.42 22.70
N LYS A 616 -48.35 -1.95 21.85
CA LYS A 616 -48.63 -1.21 20.62
C LYS A 616 -47.44 -1.28 19.67
N ARG A 617 -47.47 -2.27 18.76
CA ARG A 617 -46.48 -2.42 17.69
C ARG A 617 -46.78 -1.43 16.57
N ILE A 618 -45.73 -0.87 15.98
CA ILE A 618 -45.79 0.10 14.89
C ILE A 618 -45.15 -0.56 13.67
N PHE A 619 -45.99 -1.06 12.77
CA PHE A 619 -45.57 -1.58 11.47
C PHE A 619 -45.64 -0.47 10.43
N LEU A 620 -44.58 -0.33 9.64
CA LEU A 620 -44.50 0.65 8.56
C LEU A 620 -44.46 -0.08 7.22
N ASP A 621 -45.33 0.33 6.30
CA ASP A 621 -45.20 -0.07 4.91
C ASP A 621 -44.03 0.65 4.22
N ILE A 622 -43.71 0.23 2.99
CA ILE A 622 -42.58 0.78 2.22
C ILE A 622 -42.72 2.30 2.00
N ASP A 623 -43.93 2.80 1.77
CA ASP A 623 -44.18 4.23 1.55
C ASP A 623 -44.03 5.03 2.85
N GLU A 624 -44.42 4.46 3.98
CA GLU A 624 -44.23 5.03 5.31
C GLU A 624 -42.75 5.07 5.71
N ILE A 625 -41.99 4.00 5.44
CA ILE A 625 -40.52 3.98 5.59
C ILE A 625 -39.88 5.05 4.70
N ARG A 626 -40.33 5.16 3.44
CA ARG A 626 -39.87 6.20 2.52
C ARG A 626 -40.16 7.61 3.05
N ARG A 627 -41.33 7.84 3.65
CA ARG A 627 -41.70 9.13 4.24
C ARG A 627 -40.76 9.50 5.39
N ILE A 628 -40.52 8.61 6.36
CA ILE A 628 -39.64 8.92 7.50
C ILE A 628 -38.19 9.17 7.07
N CYS A 629 -37.70 8.43 6.07
CA CYS A 629 -36.34 8.59 5.53
C CYS A 629 -36.18 9.85 4.68
N SER A 630 -37.26 10.37 4.09
CA SER A 630 -37.27 11.57 3.23
C SER A 630 -37.70 12.85 3.96
N GLY A 631 -37.75 12.85 5.28
CA GLY A 631 -38.05 14.04 6.08
C GLY A 631 -39.55 14.28 6.34
N ARG A 632 -40.43 13.33 6.05
CA ARG A 632 -41.88 13.42 6.31
C ARG A 632 -42.30 12.48 7.45
N ARG A 633 -43.30 12.88 8.23
CA ARG A 633 -43.88 12.05 9.29
C ARG A 633 -44.63 10.85 8.68
N ALA A 634 -44.50 9.68 9.30
CA ALA A 634 -45.37 8.53 9.03
C ALA A 634 -45.92 8.01 10.35
N GLN A 635 -47.24 7.77 10.40
CA GLN A 635 -47.96 7.45 11.64
C GLN A 635 -47.54 8.36 12.81
N GLN A 636 -47.12 7.75 13.92
CA GLN A 636 -46.64 8.44 15.12
C GLN A 636 -45.14 8.76 15.09
N MET A 637 -44.38 8.23 14.11
CA MET A 637 -42.94 8.43 13.98
C MET A 637 -42.59 9.78 13.37
N LYS A 638 -41.71 10.52 14.05
CA LYS A 638 -41.07 11.72 13.50
C LYS A 638 -40.14 11.33 12.34
N PRO A 639 -39.94 12.21 11.35
CA PRO A 639 -38.96 11.97 10.30
C PRO A 639 -37.55 11.84 10.87
N LEU A 640 -36.70 11.06 10.18
CA LEU A 640 -35.30 10.90 10.54
C LEU A 640 -34.50 12.13 10.11
N GLY A 641 -33.84 12.77 11.08
CA GLY A 641 -32.91 13.86 10.88
C GLY A 641 -31.52 13.40 10.44
N MET A 642 -30.63 14.38 10.25
CA MET A 642 -29.22 14.10 9.97
C MET A 642 -28.58 13.41 11.18
N GLY A 643 -27.95 12.26 10.95
CA GLY A 643 -27.33 11.44 11.99
C GLY A 643 -28.30 10.54 12.75
N GLU A 644 -29.58 10.48 12.38
CA GLU A 644 -30.55 9.58 13.03
C GLU A 644 -30.83 8.34 12.19
N ILE A 645 -31.06 7.23 12.88
CA ILE A 645 -31.45 5.94 12.30
C ILE A 645 -32.70 5.39 12.97
N ALA A 646 -33.42 4.52 12.27
CA ALA A 646 -34.44 3.66 12.85
C ALA A 646 -34.12 2.19 12.54
N VAL A 647 -34.32 1.32 13.53
CA VAL A 647 -34.16 -0.13 13.39
C VAL A 647 -35.52 -0.74 13.04
N VAL A 648 -35.56 -1.49 11.96
CA VAL A 648 -36.76 -2.17 11.45
C VAL A 648 -36.56 -3.69 11.54
N HIS A 649 -37.55 -4.37 12.12
CA HIS A 649 -37.63 -5.83 12.14
C HIS A 649 -38.53 -6.29 10.99
N THR A 650 -38.00 -7.10 10.06
CA THR A 650 -38.73 -7.56 8.88
C THR A 650 -39.12 -9.03 8.99
N ALA A 651 -40.11 -9.45 8.19
CA ALA A 651 -40.49 -10.86 8.09
C ALA A 651 -39.49 -11.72 7.28
N ASN A 652 -38.54 -11.09 6.58
CA ASN A 652 -37.55 -11.81 5.78
C ASN A 652 -36.47 -12.44 6.69
N LYS A 653 -36.33 -13.76 6.65
CA LYS A 653 -35.37 -14.51 7.48
C LYS A 653 -33.91 -14.16 7.20
N GLU A 654 -33.58 -13.75 5.98
CA GLU A 654 -32.21 -13.34 5.61
C GLU A 654 -31.92 -11.89 6.01
N HIS A 655 -32.95 -11.08 6.17
CA HIS A 655 -32.87 -9.65 6.46
C HIS A 655 -33.74 -9.24 7.65
N GLU A 656 -33.66 -10.03 8.73
CA GLU A 656 -34.55 -9.90 9.87
C GLU A 656 -34.40 -8.55 10.61
N TRP A 657 -33.18 -7.99 10.67
CA TRP A 657 -32.88 -6.72 11.33
C TRP A 657 -32.18 -5.77 10.36
N LEU A 658 -32.80 -4.64 10.07
CA LEU A 658 -32.29 -3.64 9.12
C LEU A 658 -32.36 -2.23 9.69
N GLU A 659 -31.53 -1.34 9.15
CA GLU A 659 -31.79 0.09 9.26
C GLU A 659 -32.91 0.50 8.27
N ALA A 660 -33.71 1.50 8.61
CA ALA A 660 -34.87 1.91 7.82
C ALA A 660 -34.56 2.25 6.34
N ARG A 661 -33.40 2.84 6.04
CA ARG A 661 -32.97 3.13 4.66
C ARG A 661 -32.48 1.87 3.95
N GLU A 662 -31.92 0.89 4.68
CA GLU A 662 -31.61 -0.44 4.13
C GLU A 662 -32.90 -1.19 3.78
N ALA A 663 -33.89 -1.21 4.67
CA ALA A 663 -35.21 -1.80 4.43
C ALA A 663 -35.89 -1.18 3.20
N LEU A 664 -35.81 0.15 3.06
CA LEU A 664 -36.33 0.86 1.90
C LEU A 664 -35.66 0.46 0.58
N ARG A 665 -34.33 0.26 0.57
CA ARG A 665 -33.60 -0.17 -0.63
C ARG A 665 -33.97 -1.59 -1.05
N LEU A 666 -34.20 -2.47 -0.07
CA LEU A 666 -34.59 -3.86 -0.30
C LEU A 666 -36.09 -4.03 -0.57
N GLY A 667 -36.88 -2.95 -0.51
CA GLY A 667 -38.32 -3.01 -0.70
C GLY A 667 -39.03 -3.85 0.38
N LEU A 668 -38.52 -3.84 1.60
CA LEU A 668 -39.07 -4.59 2.73
C LEU A 668 -39.81 -3.67 3.69
N ASP A 669 -41.01 -4.07 4.09
CA ASP A 669 -41.76 -3.48 5.20
C ASP A 669 -41.38 -4.15 6.54
N GLY A 670 -41.83 -3.56 7.65
CA GLY A 670 -41.54 -4.16 8.95
C GLY A 670 -41.94 -3.34 10.15
N GLU A 671 -41.69 -3.90 11.34
CA GLU A 671 -41.92 -3.25 12.62
C GLU A 671 -40.79 -2.26 12.92
N ALA A 672 -41.11 -0.98 13.13
CA ALA A 672 -40.14 0.02 13.59
C ALA A 672 -39.89 -0.16 15.09
N VAL A 673 -38.75 -0.75 15.46
CA VAL A 673 -38.47 -1.18 16.84
C VAL A 673 -37.97 -0.02 17.69
N CYS A 674 -36.89 0.64 17.29
CA CYS A 674 -36.30 1.76 18.02
C CYS A 674 -35.64 2.76 17.07
N ARG A 675 -35.37 3.96 17.58
CA ARG A 675 -34.65 5.04 16.89
C ARG A 675 -33.45 5.46 17.72
N ALA A 676 -32.35 5.81 17.05
CA ALA A 676 -31.12 6.26 17.68
C ALA A 676 -30.58 7.53 17.02
N ARG A 677 -29.90 8.37 17.80
CA ARG A 677 -29.33 9.65 17.38
C ARG A 677 -27.93 9.89 17.92
#